data_AF-A0A956NB85-F1
#
_entry.id   AF-A0A956NB85-F1
#
_cell.length_a   1.000
_cell.length_b   1.000
_cell.length_c   1.000
_cell.angle_alpha   90.00
_cell.angle_beta   90.00
_cell.angle_gamma   90.00
#
_symmetry.space_group_name_H-M   'P 1'
#
loop_
_entity.id
_entity.type
_entity.pdbx_description
1 polymer ?
#
loop_
_entity_poly.entity_id
_entity_poly.type
_entity_poly.pdbx_seq_one_letter_code
_entity_poly.pdbx_strand_id
1 'polypeptide(L)'
;MKQRLAKLIGGGLVPLFGLAATSVLAAPPELGGPLPQDVDRTTRFDGNRIDMSLTNHGSFAYDIPNGDPGLIFPKGGQNTALFAAGLWVGAKVDGQIRVAVNEYSFECTPGKLNADGTWDTNYDTNERWRTYKIGEGDDATNNTDYADWPVEDGAPVDSVGNPMLFGNQTLWSVYHDADPEGHQNDAGNTDPLGMEVQQTTFGYGFGLLQNVVFLKFLFINKSNDTWEDTYVSVWSDPDLGGAADDFVGCDTTLSLGYCYNATNNDNQYGSAPPAIGFDFFQGPIVASEGDTAYVSGRAIPGFKNLPMTSFNKYINGTDPSSALNTYNYQSGLTREGDPVVNPITGEVTKFVHPDDPTASSQVGLWLDTDPADRRMMLSSGPFNMAPGDTQEVVTAIIVGQGADRLTSITALRFVDSFAQAAFDFNFDLPTPPSPPVVEVGQLDNEITLNWGNESQVEYDEPGYGFEGYNVYQYSGADGSNPTRVATYDVVNGVALIFDDTFDPNQGVVINSPVARGSDSGIQHYARISQDNILGKALRNGKEYYFGVTAYSYGPDAVGGLRMLESSATIHTVVPQKPTAGTDYADGDSGVTLESVANREGLDANVEPIVVDPSETTGDTYRVDFYEIPRVDFEHDPPETTMVSVWSLTDVTTNTVLLSDQENQSGDENYLVKHGILWKVTGALPGWKRNAKGNPMIDEIQYGDTTIEPDANGGPGNDVWHSYGSTAEFIFSAGGGDGGEGRFTRDGGDLGNLDSRDIYMIWDYADDNYGMWVFDGNELGVIPFKLIQRDPLTGEETRLLPFFFSGGGTPGVYDISADTPDGWQGWPATDWCYAYTGDWDAFAADAADGTIDDPDSHGETELFSRLVVASAEDTPVLPIEGSVYKFSTTKPQLPGDYFTIDTKGVVFDQAKLENDLDKIKVVPNPYRNQSTYELNQFNRRIKFTNLPPECTIRIFTLAGDLVKTLEKTDHSTSIMEWNLQTERSIPVASGIYLYHIEARNDGRAMGSTTGKIAIFMEKERLNFF
;
A
#
# COMPACT_ATOMS: atom_id res chain seq x y z
N MET A 1 33.86 44.84 67.74
CA MET A 1 35.26 45.13 68.15
C MET A 1 36.02 45.62 66.92
N LYS A 2 36.93 46.60 67.04
CA LYS A 2 37.86 47.13 66.00
C LYS A 2 37.33 47.35 64.54
N GLN A 3 37.32 48.62 64.17
CA GLN A 3 37.28 49.21 62.82
C GLN A 3 38.41 48.66 61.87
N ARG A 4 38.54 48.95 60.56
CA ARG A 4 38.20 50.19 59.78
C ARG A 4 38.45 50.03 58.25
N LEU A 5 37.99 51.02 57.43
CA LEU A 5 38.22 51.26 55.96
C LEU A 5 37.58 50.24 54.97
N ALA A 6 36.90 50.56 53.85
CA ALA A 6 36.44 51.77 53.13
C ALA A 6 37.28 52.36 51.96
N LYS A 7 36.75 52.28 50.71
CA LYS A 7 36.70 53.39 49.72
C LYS A 7 35.81 53.17 48.47
N LEU A 8 35.13 54.26 48.07
CA LEU A 8 34.56 54.61 46.73
C LEU A 8 35.61 54.51 45.58
N ILE A 9 35.32 54.44 44.26
CA ILE A 9 34.14 54.71 43.36
C ILE A 9 34.14 53.55 42.28
N GLY A 10 33.17 53.16 41.44
CA GLY A 10 31.90 53.70 40.87
C GLY A 10 32.09 54.20 39.41
N GLY A 11 31.15 54.12 38.44
CA GLY A 11 29.77 53.57 38.36
C GLY A 11 29.13 53.83 36.97
N GLY A 12 27.83 53.52 36.74
CA GLY A 12 27.08 53.96 35.52
C GLY A 12 25.89 53.08 35.05
N LEU A 13 24.65 53.55 35.29
CA LEU A 13 23.33 53.29 34.63
C LEU A 13 23.11 51.98 33.79
N VAL A 14 22.30 50.98 34.19
CA VAL A 14 20.80 50.92 34.28
C VAL A 14 20.10 51.17 32.92
N PRO A 15 19.25 50.27 32.35
CA PRO A 15 18.09 49.63 33.04
C PRO A 15 17.74 48.13 32.76
N LEU A 16 16.88 47.61 33.65
CA LEU A 16 15.88 46.52 33.58
C LEU A 16 16.03 45.30 32.64
N PHE A 17 15.88 44.09 33.22
CA PHE A 17 14.80 43.13 32.88
C PHE A 17 14.62 42.07 33.99
N GLY A 18 13.41 41.50 34.12
CA GLY A 18 13.07 40.18 34.70
C GLY A 18 13.59 39.78 36.09
N LEU A 19 12.71 39.74 37.10
CA LEU A 19 12.78 38.68 38.13
C LEU A 19 12.00 37.47 37.63
N ALA A 20 12.62 36.30 37.60
CA ALA A 20 11.87 35.05 37.55
C ALA A 20 11.35 34.73 38.95
N ALA A 21 10.03 34.74 39.11
CA ALA A 21 9.38 34.18 40.30
C ALA A 21 9.09 32.71 40.03
N THR A 22 9.65 31.81 40.85
CA THR A 22 9.25 30.41 40.88
C THR A 22 7.85 30.32 41.48
N SER A 23 6.83 30.14 40.65
CA SER A 23 5.52 29.68 41.08
C SER A 23 5.67 28.28 41.68
N VAL A 24 5.15 28.10 42.89
CA VAL A 24 4.93 26.76 43.45
C VAL A 24 3.61 26.28 42.86
N LEU A 25 3.63 25.16 42.13
CA LEU A 25 2.41 24.47 41.75
C LEU A 25 1.68 24.09 43.04
N ALA A 26 0.43 24.54 43.18
CA ALA A 26 -0.47 23.98 44.16
C ALA A 26 -0.95 22.63 43.60
N ALA A 27 -0.77 21.55 44.35
CA ALA A 27 -1.39 20.28 44.00
C ALA A 27 -2.93 20.41 44.07
N PRO A 28 -3.68 19.60 43.29
CA PRO A 28 -5.11 19.42 43.54
C PRO A 28 -5.36 18.94 44.98
N PRO A 29 -6.56 19.15 45.54
CA PRO A 29 -6.88 18.73 46.90
C PRO A 29 -6.72 17.21 47.06
N GLU A 30 -6.08 16.77 48.16
CA GLU A 30 -5.96 15.35 48.50
C GLU A 30 -7.33 14.74 48.83
N LEU A 31 -8.05 14.25 47.82
CA LEU A 31 -9.18 13.32 48.00
C LEU A 31 -8.63 11.91 48.31
N GLY A 32 -8.02 11.80 49.49
CA GLY A 32 -7.40 10.58 50.01
C GLY A 32 -8.41 9.53 50.49
N GLY A 33 -9.31 9.11 49.61
CA GLY A 33 -10.01 7.83 49.75
C GLY A 33 -9.11 6.65 49.34
N PRO A 34 -9.40 5.42 49.79
CA PRO A 34 -8.81 4.24 49.15
C PRO A 34 -9.38 4.12 47.74
N LEU A 35 -8.52 4.25 46.72
CA LEU A 35 -8.91 3.95 45.35
C LEU A 35 -9.37 2.47 45.28
N PRO A 36 -10.51 2.15 44.63
CA PRO A 36 -10.85 0.77 44.30
C PRO A 36 -9.68 0.11 43.58
N GLN A 37 -9.34 -1.12 43.92
CA GLN A 37 -8.11 -1.74 43.42
C GLN A 37 -8.30 -2.33 42.00
N ASP A 38 -9.51 -2.22 41.44
CA ASP A 38 -10.10 -3.25 40.59
C ASP A 38 -10.83 -2.61 39.40
N VAL A 39 -10.04 -2.08 38.45
CA VAL A 39 -10.48 -1.37 37.23
C VAL A 39 -9.58 -1.84 36.09
N ASP A 40 -10.10 -2.02 34.86
CA ASP A 40 -9.24 -2.22 33.69
C ASP A 40 -8.41 -0.95 33.44
N ARG A 41 -7.09 -1.17 33.43
CA ARG A 41 -6.03 -0.18 33.56
C ARG A 41 -4.92 -0.37 32.55
N THR A 42 -5.06 -1.38 31.70
CA THR A 42 -4.02 -1.82 30.75
C THR A 42 -4.53 -1.84 29.33
N THR A 43 -5.85 -1.96 29.14
CA THR A 43 -6.43 -1.94 27.80
C THR A 43 -6.41 -0.53 27.21
N ARG A 44 -5.92 -0.44 25.98
CA ARG A 44 -5.86 0.80 25.19
C ARG A 44 -6.43 0.52 23.80
N PHE A 45 -7.24 1.45 23.29
CA PHE A 45 -7.50 1.52 21.86
C PHE A 45 -6.26 2.09 21.19
N ASP A 46 -5.69 1.37 20.23
CA ASP A 46 -4.50 1.74 19.48
C ASP A 46 -4.61 1.37 17.99
N GLY A 47 -5.84 1.17 17.49
CA GLY A 47 -6.11 0.72 16.13
C GLY A 47 -5.72 1.70 15.01
N ASN A 48 -5.44 2.97 15.32
CA ASN A 48 -5.09 3.97 14.31
C ASN A 48 -4.07 5.03 14.82
N ARG A 49 -4.18 6.32 14.45
CA ARG A 49 -3.27 7.37 14.92
C ARG A 49 -3.62 7.92 16.29
N ILE A 50 -4.75 7.54 16.87
CA ILE A 50 -5.08 7.78 18.28
C ILE A 50 -4.66 6.57 19.11
N ASP A 51 -4.11 6.84 20.30
CA ASP A 51 -3.78 5.85 21.32
C ASP A 51 -4.44 6.30 22.64
N MET A 52 -5.43 5.55 23.11
CA MET A 52 -6.36 5.98 24.16
C MET A 52 -6.57 4.90 25.24
N SER A 53 -6.37 5.26 26.51
CA SER A 53 -6.78 4.44 27.67
C SER A 53 -8.28 4.12 27.62
N LEU A 54 -8.67 2.86 27.80
CA LEU A 54 -10.08 2.45 27.87
C LEU A 54 -10.36 1.67 29.15
N THR A 55 -11.53 1.88 29.76
CA THR A 55 -11.94 1.21 31.00
C THR A 55 -13.25 0.46 30.83
N ASN A 56 -13.48 -0.48 31.74
CA ASN A 56 -14.73 -1.20 31.95
C ASN A 56 -15.67 -0.51 32.98
N HIS A 57 -15.57 0.83 33.14
CA HIS A 57 -16.45 1.62 34.04
C HIS A 57 -17.04 2.88 33.36
N GLY A 58 -17.03 2.98 32.02
CA GLY A 58 -17.60 4.12 31.30
C GLY A 58 -16.79 5.44 31.40
N SER A 59 -15.63 5.42 32.03
CA SER A 59 -14.57 6.43 31.84
C SER A 59 -13.61 5.96 30.75
N PHE A 60 -13.04 6.90 29.99
CA PHE A 60 -12.12 6.64 28.89
C PHE A 60 -11.16 7.82 28.72
N ALA A 61 -10.08 7.61 27.97
CA ALA A 61 -9.02 8.61 27.78
C ALA A 61 -8.35 9.12 29.07
N TYR A 62 -8.42 8.39 30.19
CA TYR A 62 -7.75 8.71 31.45
C TYR A 62 -6.77 7.59 31.86
N ASP A 63 -5.52 7.92 32.20
CA ASP A 63 -4.49 6.94 32.63
C ASP A 63 -4.53 6.72 34.16
N ILE A 64 -5.57 6.01 34.62
CA ILE A 64 -5.87 5.73 36.04
C ILE A 64 -4.66 5.24 36.87
N PRO A 65 -3.76 4.35 36.38
CA PRO A 65 -2.57 3.91 37.13
C PRO A 65 -1.62 5.03 37.56
N ASN A 66 -1.48 6.06 36.73
CA ASN A 66 -0.52 7.16 36.95
C ASN A 66 -1.21 8.45 37.39
N GLY A 67 -2.49 8.62 37.04
CA GLY A 67 -3.25 9.87 37.20
C GLY A 67 -2.95 10.89 36.09
N ASP A 68 -2.50 10.40 34.93
CA ASP A 68 -2.00 11.19 33.79
C ASP A 68 -3.02 11.23 32.62
N PRO A 69 -2.81 12.08 31.59
CA PRO A 69 -3.67 12.14 30.40
C PRO A 69 -3.67 10.82 29.62
N GLY A 70 -4.85 10.29 29.29
CA GLY A 70 -4.95 8.96 28.70
C GLY A 70 -4.99 8.89 27.17
N LEU A 71 -5.18 10.00 26.45
CA LEU A 71 -5.18 10.01 24.98
C LEU A 71 -3.94 10.71 24.41
N ILE A 72 -3.15 9.95 23.65
CA ILE A 72 -1.95 10.37 22.94
C ILE A 72 -2.28 10.58 21.45
N PHE A 73 -1.88 11.74 20.90
CA PHE A 73 -1.98 12.01 19.47
C PHE A 73 -0.76 12.81 18.94
N PRO A 74 -0.14 12.40 17.82
CA PRO A 74 -0.30 11.10 17.17
C PRO A 74 0.30 9.97 18.02
N LYS A 75 -0.25 8.75 17.90
CA LYS A 75 0.28 7.50 18.45
C LYS A 75 1.79 7.36 18.18
N GLY A 76 2.54 6.87 19.17
CA GLY A 76 4.00 6.79 19.12
C GLY A 76 4.72 8.09 19.47
N GLY A 77 4.00 9.22 19.54
CA GLY A 77 4.50 10.48 20.09
C GLY A 77 4.56 10.47 21.63
N GLN A 78 4.68 11.67 22.20
CA GLN A 78 4.56 11.92 23.65
C GLN A 78 3.54 13.02 23.94
N ASN A 79 2.72 13.37 22.94
CA ASN A 79 1.81 14.50 22.99
C ASN A 79 0.39 14.05 23.36
N THR A 80 -0.24 14.73 24.31
CA THR A 80 -1.55 14.40 24.88
C THR A 80 -2.65 15.31 24.31
N ALA A 81 -3.84 14.77 24.03
CA ALA A 81 -4.95 15.55 23.48
C ALA A 81 -6.27 15.42 24.26
N LEU A 82 -6.32 14.57 25.29
CA LEU A 82 -7.45 14.42 26.21
C LEU A 82 -6.91 13.97 27.57
N PHE A 83 -7.25 14.66 28.66
CA PHE A 83 -6.87 14.26 30.03
C PHE A 83 -7.74 13.10 30.52
N ALA A 84 -9.05 13.26 30.36
CA ALA A 84 -10.07 12.30 30.73
C ALA A 84 -11.37 12.59 29.96
N ALA A 85 -12.18 11.57 29.73
CA ALA A 85 -13.56 11.70 29.30
C ALA A 85 -14.41 10.57 29.90
N GLY A 86 -15.73 10.68 29.79
CA GLY A 86 -16.60 9.69 30.39
C GLY A 86 -18.07 9.91 30.16
N LEU A 87 -18.82 8.85 30.46
CA LEU A 87 -20.24 8.74 30.23
C LEU A 87 -21.04 9.14 31.48
N TRP A 88 -21.85 10.18 31.37
CA TRP A 88 -22.74 10.65 32.44
C TRP A 88 -24.20 10.45 32.02
N VAL A 89 -25.02 9.90 32.91
CA VAL A 89 -26.46 9.69 32.65
C VAL A 89 -27.27 10.24 33.82
N GLY A 90 -28.33 10.99 33.53
CA GLY A 90 -29.16 11.62 34.56
C GLY A 90 -30.63 11.61 34.20
N ALA A 91 -31.48 11.19 35.14
CA ALA A 91 -32.93 11.06 34.95
C ALA A 91 -33.71 11.49 36.21
N LYS A 92 -35.04 11.60 36.06
CA LYS A 92 -35.99 11.65 37.16
C LYS A 92 -36.61 10.27 37.34
N VAL A 93 -36.64 9.80 38.59
CA VAL A 93 -37.27 8.54 38.97
C VAL A 93 -38.17 8.81 40.17
N ASP A 94 -39.48 8.54 40.04
CA ASP A 94 -40.53 9.00 40.97
C ASP A 94 -40.44 10.51 41.33
N GLY A 95 -39.91 11.32 40.41
CA GLY A 95 -39.70 12.77 40.59
C GLY A 95 -38.45 13.15 41.40
N GLN A 96 -37.63 12.19 41.85
CA GLN A 96 -36.30 12.44 42.39
C GLN A 96 -35.26 12.40 41.26
N ILE A 97 -34.24 13.27 41.31
CA ILE A 97 -33.10 13.16 40.39
C ILE A 97 -32.25 11.97 40.82
N ARG A 98 -31.89 11.11 39.86
CA ARG A 98 -30.84 10.09 39.97
C ARG A 98 -29.85 10.31 38.83
N VAL A 99 -28.56 10.14 39.11
CA VAL A 99 -27.45 10.34 38.18
C VAL A 99 -26.43 9.23 38.37
N ALA A 100 -25.71 8.89 37.30
CA ALA A 100 -24.52 8.06 37.34
C ALA A 100 -23.40 8.84 36.64
N VAL A 101 -22.34 9.17 37.39
CA VAL A 101 -21.23 10.00 36.96
C VAL A 101 -19.97 9.17 36.78
N ASN A 102 -19.34 9.27 35.60
CA ASN A 102 -18.04 8.64 35.32
C ASN A 102 -17.10 9.69 34.72
N GLU A 103 -16.04 10.02 35.46
CA GLU A 103 -15.03 11.05 35.14
C GLU A 103 -13.65 10.55 35.63
N TYR A 104 -12.99 11.27 36.56
CA TYR A 104 -11.85 10.79 37.34
C TYR A 104 -12.22 9.73 38.39
N SER A 105 -13.50 9.67 38.75
CA SER A 105 -14.11 8.64 39.60
C SER A 105 -15.33 8.05 38.89
N PHE A 106 -15.77 6.88 39.31
CA PHE A 106 -16.72 6.05 38.56
C PHE A 106 -17.81 5.54 39.49
N GLU A 107 -19.07 5.81 39.15
CA GLU A 107 -20.24 5.25 39.83
C GLU A 107 -20.78 4.00 39.10
N CYS A 108 -20.17 3.63 37.97
CA CYS A 108 -20.37 2.34 37.31
C CYS A 108 -19.37 1.27 37.79
N THR A 109 -19.82 0.01 37.73
CA THR A 109 -19.13 -1.21 38.17
C THR A 109 -19.09 -2.23 37.01
N PRO A 110 -18.01 -3.02 36.81
CA PRO A 110 -17.89 -3.92 35.67
C PRO A 110 -18.88 -5.09 35.73
N GLY A 111 -19.33 -5.53 34.56
CA GLY A 111 -20.22 -6.67 34.39
C GLY A 111 -21.67 -6.30 34.11
N LYS A 112 -22.48 -7.33 33.89
CA LYS A 112 -23.89 -7.19 33.49
C LYS A 112 -24.86 -7.45 34.65
N LEU A 113 -26.05 -6.86 34.55
CA LEU A 113 -27.18 -7.10 35.44
C LEU A 113 -28.01 -8.29 34.98
N ASN A 114 -28.20 -9.24 35.91
CA ASN A 114 -29.12 -10.36 35.78
C ASN A 114 -30.58 -9.88 35.68
N ALA A 115 -31.46 -10.76 35.19
CA ALA A 115 -32.89 -10.46 35.02
C ALA A 115 -33.68 -10.26 36.32
N ASP A 116 -33.04 -10.41 37.49
CA ASP A 116 -33.58 -10.10 38.82
C ASP A 116 -32.94 -8.85 39.45
N GLY A 117 -32.09 -8.12 38.72
CA GLY A 117 -31.38 -6.93 39.17
C GLY A 117 -30.10 -7.21 39.97
N THR A 118 -29.66 -8.47 40.10
CA THR A 118 -28.39 -8.80 40.76
C THR A 118 -27.20 -8.75 39.79
N TRP A 119 -26.00 -8.62 40.34
CA TRP A 119 -24.72 -8.67 39.61
C TRP A 119 -23.74 -9.66 40.27
N ASP A 120 -22.59 -9.87 39.64
CA ASP A 120 -21.48 -10.63 40.21
C ASP A 120 -20.73 -9.76 41.23
N THR A 121 -20.83 -10.08 42.52
CA THR A 121 -20.15 -9.35 43.60
C THR A 121 -18.65 -9.66 43.72
N ASN A 122 -18.08 -10.40 42.76
CA ASN A 122 -16.65 -10.68 42.61
C ASN A 122 -16.14 -10.12 41.27
N TYR A 123 -16.76 -9.04 40.78
CA TYR A 123 -16.40 -8.36 39.54
C TYR A 123 -14.92 -7.94 39.52
N ASP A 124 -14.35 -7.69 40.71
CA ASP A 124 -12.97 -7.31 40.99
C ASP A 124 -11.93 -8.36 40.57
N THR A 125 -12.32 -9.64 40.61
CA THR A 125 -11.44 -10.80 40.49
C THR A 125 -11.88 -11.76 39.39
N ASN A 126 -12.93 -11.42 38.65
CA ASN A 126 -13.45 -12.20 37.53
C ASN A 126 -13.00 -11.61 36.18
N GLU A 127 -12.00 -12.26 35.56
CA GLU A 127 -11.40 -11.89 34.26
C GLU A 127 -12.40 -11.82 33.09
N ARG A 128 -13.66 -12.27 33.28
CA ARG A 128 -14.75 -12.11 32.31
C ARG A 128 -15.24 -10.68 32.15
N TRP A 129 -15.06 -9.81 33.15
CA TRP A 129 -15.55 -8.41 33.08
C TRP A 129 -14.49 -7.42 32.64
N ARG A 130 -13.42 -7.90 32.00
CA ARG A 130 -12.39 -7.09 31.32
C ARG A 130 -12.94 -6.34 30.11
N THR A 131 -12.17 -5.40 29.59
CA THR A 131 -12.37 -4.93 28.21
C THR A 131 -11.78 -5.97 27.27
N TYR A 132 -12.58 -6.49 26.34
CA TYR A 132 -12.13 -7.40 25.29
C TYR A 132 -11.58 -6.60 24.11
N LYS A 133 -10.50 -7.07 23.46
CA LYS A 133 -9.86 -6.41 22.32
C LYS A 133 -9.59 -7.36 21.16
N ILE A 134 -10.10 -7.04 19.97
CA ILE A 134 -9.85 -7.74 18.70
C ILE A 134 -9.42 -6.76 17.60
N GLY A 135 -8.62 -7.23 16.65
CA GLY A 135 -8.15 -6.49 15.49
C GLY A 135 -8.16 -7.30 14.20
N GLU A 136 -7.70 -6.66 13.13
CA GLU A 136 -7.55 -7.26 11.82
C GLU A 136 -6.56 -8.44 11.84
N GLY A 137 -6.99 -9.60 11.33
CA GLY A 137 -6.20 -10.85 11.33
C GLY A 137 -6.31 -11.69 12.62
N ASP A 138 -7.07 -11.25 13.63
CA ASP A 138 -7.31 -12.07 14.83
C ASP A 138 -8.28 -13.23 14.58
N ASP A 139 -7.99 -14.36 15.21
CA ASP A 139 -8.84 -15.55 15.28
C ASP A 139 -8.76 -16.23 16.66
N ALA A 140 -9.57 -17.27 16.87
CA ALA A 140 -9.62 -18.03 18.13
C ALA A 140 -8.35 -18.88 18.42
N THR A 141 -7.30 -18.79 17.61
CA THR A 141 -6.01 -19.48 17.77
C THR A 141 -4.87 -18.51 18.09
N ASN A 142 -4.94 -17.25 17.65
CA ASN A 142 -3.92 -16.22 17.88
C ASN A 142 -4.32 -15.19 18.96
N ASN A 143 -5.62 -14.92 19.19
CA ASN A 143 -6.12 -13.97 20.19
C ASN A 143 -7.11 -14.65 21.18
N THR A 144 -6.83 -14.52 22.47
CA THR A 144 -7.68 -15.04 23.56
C THR A 144 -9.01 -14.31 23.71
N ASP A 145 -9.06 -13.00 23.43
CA ASP A 145 -10.31 -12.22 23.53
C ASP A 145 -11.27 -12.52 22.38
N TYR A 146 -10.74 -12.92 21.21
CA TYR A 146 -11.53 -13.48 20.13
C TYR A 146 -12.12 -14.85 20.53
N ALA A 147 -11.32 -15.70 21.18
CA ALA A 147 -11.75 -17.02 21.63
C ALA A 147 -12.77 -16.99 22.80
N ASP A 148 -12.64 -16.00 23.70
CA ASP A 148 -13.48 -15.81 24.89
C ASP A 148 -14.67 -14.82 24.64
N TRP A 149 -14.88 -14.34 23.41
CA TRP A 149 -15.75 -13.21 23.09
C TRP A 149 -17.18 -13.39 23.65
N PRO A 150 -17.68 -12.49 24.52
CA PRO A 150 -18.80 -12.82 25.42
C PRO A 150 -20.16 -12.49 24.78
N VAL A 151 -20.50 -13.24 23.72
CA VAL A 151 -21.75 -13.08 22.96
C VAL A 151 -23.00 -13.16 23.84
N GLU A 152 -22.99 -14.03 24.86
CA GLU A 152 -24.11 -14.16 25.81
C GLU A 152 -24.22 -13.02 26.85
N ASP A 153 -23.25 -12.10 26.87
CA ASP A 153 -23.27 -10.86 27.65
C ASP A 153 -23.61 -9.61 26.80
N GLY A 154 -23.67 -9.76 25.47
CA GLY A 154 -24.07 -8.70 24.53
C GLY A 154 -23.00 -8.28 23.52
N ALA A 155 -21.85 -8.96 23.47
CA ALA A 155 -20.80 -8.62 22.51
C ALA A 155 -21.26 -8.84 21.05
N PRO A 156 -20.96 -7.91 20.12
CA PRO A 156 -21.49 -7.97 18.76
C PRO A 156 -20.86 -9.10 17.95
N VAL A 157 -21.63 -9.66 17.03
CA VAL A 157 -21.21 -10.76 16.13
C VAL A 157 -21.56 -10.48 14.68
N ASP A 158 -20.78 -11.06 13.77
CA ASP A 158 -20.98 -10.98 12.33
C ASP A 158 -22.21 -11.80 11.85
N SER A 159 -22.42 -11.85 10.52
CA SER A 159 -23.55 -12.57 9.92
C SER A 159 -23.52 -14.10 10.07
N VAL A 160 -22.39 -14.69 10.46
CA VAL A 160 -22.22 -16.15 10.66
C VAL A 160 -21.99 -16.54 12.14
N GLY A 161 -21.77 -15.57 13.03
CA GLY A 161 -21.67 -15.74 14.48
C GLY A 161 -20.25 -15.56 15.06
N ASN A 162 -19.28 -15.08 14.30
CA ASN A 162 -17.95 -14.74 14.81
C ASN A 162 -17.95 -13.37 15.53
N PRO A 163 -16.93 -13.04 16.35
CA PRO A 163 -16.73 -11.70 16.89
C PRO A 163 -16.78 -10.61 15.80
N MET A 164 -17.59 -9.56 16.00
CA MET A 164 -17.73 -8.50 15.00
C MET A 164 -16.59 -7.47 15.10
N LEU A 165 -15.71 -7.48 14.11
CA LEU A 165 -14.71 -6.44 13.92
C LEU A 165 -15.29 -5.27 13.11
N PHE A 166 -15.40 -4.10 13.72
CA PHE A 166 -15.59 -2.82 13.03
C PHE A 166 -14.23 -2.19 12.75
N GLY A 167 -13.97 -1.81 11.49
CA GLY A 167 -12.69 -1.23 11.08
C GLY A 167 -11.50 -2.17 11.29
N ASN A 168 -10.37 -1.64 11.74
CA ASN A 168 -9.15 -2.43 11.95
C ASN A 168 -8.96 -2.85 13.43
N GLN A 169 -9.76 -2.30 14.35
CA GLN A 169 -9.76 -2.68 15.76
C GLN A 169 -11.10 -2.40 16.42
N THR A 170 -11.59 -3.36 17.22
CA THR A 170 -12.80 -3.25 18.04
C THR A 170 -12.52 -3.72 19.46
N LEU A 171 -13.05 -2.98 20.43
CA LEU A 171 -13.04 -3.32 21.84
C LEU A 171 -14.47 -3.33 22.37
N TRP A 172 -14.75 -4.22 23.33
CA TRP A 172 -16.06 -4.34 23.95
C TRP A 172 -15.97 -4.49 25.48
N SER A 173 -16.88 -3.84 26.20
CA SER A 173 -17.06 -4.01 27.65
C SER A 173 -18.53 -3.81 28.07
N VAL A 174 -18.89 -4.34 29.24
CA VAL A 174 -20.20 -4.16 29.86
C VAL A 174 -20.04 -3.75 31.32
N TYR A 175 -20.86 -2.81 31.77
CA TYR A 175 -20.85 -2.27 33.13
C TYR A 175 -22.24 -1.74 33.55
N HIS A 176 -22.42 -1.52 34.85
CA HIS A 176 -23.70 -1.07 35.41
C HIS A 176 -23.54 -0.06 36.56
N ASP A 177 -24.54 0.77 36.80
CA ASP A 177 -24.54 1.73 37.93
C ASP A 177 -25.18 1.17 39.23
N ALA A 178 -25.71 -0.06 39.19
CA ALA A 178 -26.65 -0.56 40.19
C ALA A 178 -26.14 -0.76 41.64
N ASP A 179 -24.85 -0.55 41.92
CA ASP A 179 -24.28 -0.70 43.26
C ASP A 179 -24.39 0.61 44.08
N PRO A 180 -25.23 0.67 45.13
CA PRO A 180 -25.36 1.89 45.95
C PRO A 180 -24.10 2.20 46.78
N GLU A 181 -23.17 1.26 46.97
CA GLU A 181 -21.89 1.57 47.61
C GLU A 181 -20.92 2.27 46.64
N GLY A 182 -21.13 2.17 45.31
CA GLY A 182 -20.36 2.87 44.28
C GLY A 182 -20.71 4.36 44.08
N HIS A 183 -21.93 4.78 44.42
CA HIS A 183 -22.42 6.16 44.25
C HIS A 183 -21.85 7.12 45.31
N GLN A 184 -20.55 7.40 45.23
CA GLN A 184 -19.80 8.23 46.19
C GLN A 184 -19.35 9.60 45.63
N ASN A 185 -19.63 9.93 44.37
CA ASN A 185 -19.17 11.19 43.79
C ASN A 185 -20.05 12.36 44.28
N ASP A 186 -19.48 13.44 44.81
CA ASP A 186 -20.27 14.63 45.25
C ASP A 186 -21.08 15.26 44.10
N ALA A 187 -20.73 15.03 42.83
CA ALA A 187 -21.52 15.39 41.65
C ALA A 187 -22.63 14.36 41.30
N GLY A 188 -22.46 13.11 41.74
CA GLY A 188 -23.37 11.99 41.63
C GLY A 188 -24.16 11.76 42.94
N ASN A 189 -23.82 10.69 43.67
CA ASN A 189 -24.28 10.40 45.05
C ASN A 189 -25.82 10.44 45.16
N THR A 190 -26.46 9.57 44.39
CA THR A 190 -27.89 9.30 44.42
C THR A 190 -28.17 7.81 44.61
N ASP A 191 -29.44 7.43 44.78
CA ASP A 191 -29.81 6.03 44.53
C ASP A 191 -29.51 5.68 43.05
N PRO A 192 -29.06 4.46 42.71
CA PRO A 192 -28.81 4.06 41.33
C PRO A 192 -30.02 4.16 40.38
N LEU A 193 -29.75 4.38 39.10
CA LEU A 193 -30.70 4.24 38.00
C LEU A 193 -31.09 2.77 37.77
N GLY A 194 -30.17 1.82 38.02
CA GLY A 194 -30.34 0.41 37.63
C GLY A 194 -30.08 0.22 36.14
N MET A 195 -29.06 0.93 35.64
CA MET A 195 -28.61 0.97 34.27
C MET A 195 -27.57 -0.12 33.99
N GLU A 196 -27.72 -0.81 32.87
CA GLU A 196 -26.62 -1.53 32.21
C GLU A 196 -26.22 -0.77 30.94
N VAL A 197 -24.91 -0.70 30.69
CA VAL A 197 -24.33 -0.15 29.47
C VAL A 197 -23.44 -1.20 28.84
N GLN A 198 -23.69 -1.50 27.56
CA GLN A 198 -22.79 -2.30 26.73
C GLN A 198 -22.09 -1.34 25.77
N GLN A 199 -20.76 -1.25 25.86
CA GLN A 199 -19.93 -0.32 25.12
C GLN A 199 -19.12 -1.04 24.05
N THR A 200 -19.15 -0.53 22.82
CA THR A 200 -18.24 -0.92 21.74
C THR A 200 -17.39 0.29 21.34
N THR A 201 -16.08 0.14 21.34
CA THR A 201 -15.11 1.20 20.98
C THR A 201 -14.29 0.74 19.79
N PHE A 202 -14.26 1.48 18.68
CA PHE A 202 -13.65 1.00 17.44
C PHE A 202 -13.13 2.12 16.53
N GLY A 203 -12.37 1.76 15.49
CA GLY A 203 -11.84 2.72 14.52
C GLY A 203 -11.11 2.08 13.34
N TYR A 204 -10.83 2.91 12.34
CA TYR A 204 -10.21 2.52 11.07
C TYR A 204 -8.78 3.07 10.98
N GLY A 205 -7.87 2.31 10.37
CA GLY A 205 -6.45 2.65 10.20
C GLY A 205 -6.13 3.46 8.93
N PHE A 206 -7.12 3.73 8.07
CA PHE A 206 -6.94 4.36 6.76
C PHE A 206 -7.64 5.73 6.61
N GLY A 207 -7.39 6.39 5.49
CA GLY A 207 -8.07 7.64 5.09
C GLY A 207 -7.90 8.78 6.11
N LEU A 208 -9.00 9.45 6.44
CA LEU A 208 -9.05 10.44 7.55
C LEU A 208 -9.61 9.85 8.85
N LEU A 209 -10.29 8.69 8.77
CA LEU A 209 -10.83 7.96 9.91
C LEU A 209 -9.74 7.45 10.86
N GLN A 210 -8.48 7.42 10.42
CA GLN A 210 -7.32 7.21 11.28
C GLN A 210 -7.16 8.23 12.43
N ASN A 211 -7.87 9.37 12.38
CA ASN A 211 -7.93 10.37 13.46
C ASN A 211 -9.27 10.33 14.25
N VAL A 212 -9.99 9.20 14.21
CA VAL A 212 -11.32 9.03 14.83
C VAL A 212 -11.35 7.79 15.71
N VAL A 213 -12.02 7.88 16.87
CA VAL A 213 -12.39 6.73 17.71
C VAL A 213 -13.90 6.75 17.92
N PHE A 214 -14.61 5.78 17.37
CA PHE A 214 -16.06 5.65 17.56
C PHE A 214 -16.36 4.97 18.90
N LEU A 215 -17.42 5.45 19.55
CA LEU A 215 -17.92 4.99 20.83
C LEU A 215 -19.44 4.74 20.69
N LYS A 216 -19.82 3.48 20.78
CA LYS A 216 -21.21 3.02 20.67
C LYS A 216 -21.67 2.46 22.01
N PHE A 217 -22.75 3.01 22.54
CA PHE A 217 -23.30 2.67 23.85
C PHE A 217 -24.75 2.16 23.71
N LEU A 218 -25.01 0.93 24.14
CA LEU A 218 -26.36 0.41 24.33
C LEU A 218 -26.74 0.53 25.81
N PHE A 219 -27.62 1.47 26.12
CA PHE A 219 -28.23 1.66 27.44
C PHE A 219 -29.42 0.74 27.60
N ILE A 220 -29.51 0.07 28.76
CA ILE A 220 -30.64 -0.81 29.11
C ILE A 220 -31.13 -0.44 30.52
N ASN A 221 -32.41 -0.09 30.64
CA ASN A 221 -33.04 0.07 31.95
C ASN A 221 -33.35 -1.32 32.52
N LYS A 222 -32.49 -1.81 33.42
CA LYS A 222 -32.64 -3.10 34.12
C LYS A 222 -33.37 -2.95 35.47
N SER A 223 -33.76 -1.73 35.84
CA SER A 223 -34.53 -1.44 37.07
C SER A 223 -36.01 -1.83 36.94
N ASN A 224 -36.77 -1.64 38.03
CA ASN A 224 -38.23 -1.74 38.00
C ASN A 224 -38.91 -0.35 37.84
N ASP A 225 -38.11 0.72 37.75
CA ASP A 225 -38.58 2.10 37.75
C ASP A 225 -38.57 2.69 36.33
N THR A 226 -39.41 3.68 36.06
CA THR A 226 -39.36 4.44 34.80
C THR A 226 -38.44 5.65 34.96
N TRP A 227 -37.52 5.82 34.01
CA TRP A 227 -36.68 7.02 33.91
C TRP A 227 -37.41 8.07 33.05
N GLU A 228 -37.74 9.21 33.67
CA GLU A 228 -38.38 10.36 33.02
C GLU A 228 -37.37 11.51 32.85
N ASP A 229 -37.51 12.31 31.77
CA ASP A 229 -36.61 13.43 31.45
C ASP A 229 -35.12 13.06 31.52
N THR A 230 -34.76 11.93 30.90
CA THR A 230 -33.41 11.35 30.87
C THR A 230 -32.50 12.11 29.90
N TYR A 231 -31.26 12.33 30.31
CA TYR A 231 -30.18 12.87 29.48
C TYR A 231 -28.98 11.91 29.51
N VAL A 232 -28.40 11.68 28.33
CA VAL A 232 -27.09 11.03 28.16
C VAL A 232 -26.09 12.09 27.75
N SER A 233 -24.91 12.08 28.37
CA SER A 233 -23.89 13.11 28.18
C SER A 233 -22.51 12.50 28.00
N VAL A 234 -21.77 13.03 27.03
CA VAL A 234 -20.32 12.84 26.93
C VAL A 234 -19.68 14.01 27.66
N TRP A 235 -18.99 13.71 28.76
CA TRP A 235 -18.18 14.66 29.51
C TRP A 235 -16.71 14.51 29.11
N SER A 236 -15.97 15.62 29.12
CA SER A 236 -14.54 15.62 28.79
C SER A 236 -13.76 16.73 29.49
N ASP A 237 -12.52 16.40 29.85
CA ASP A 237 -11.47 17.27 30.36
C ASP A 237 -10.28 17.27 29.37
N PRO A 238 -10.16 18.26 28.47
CA PRO A 238 -9.25 18.16 27.31
C PRO A 238 -7.75 18.22 27.63
N ASP A 239 -7.28 19.22 28.37
CA ASP A 239 -5.85 19.55 28.53
C ASP A 239 -5.06 19.43 27.21
N LEU A 240 -5.46 20.22 26.20
CA LEU A 240 -4.99 20.06 24.82
C LEU A 240 -3.53 20.54 24.67
N GLY A 241 -2.59 19.65 25.00
CA GLY A 241 -1.21 20.00 25.37
C GLY A 241 -1.11 20.43 26.85
N GLY A 242 -2.10 21.16 27.36
CA GLY A 242 -2.35 21.25 28.81
C GLY A 242 -3.43 22.25 29.20
N ALA A 243 -3.99 22.09 30.40
CA ALA A 243 -5.07 22.89 30.99
C ALA A 243 -4.96 24.43 30.86
N ALA A 244 -3.77 24.99 30.62
CA ALA A 244 -3.50 26.40 30.87
C ALA A 244 -4.12 27.35 29.82
N ASP A 245 -4.37 26.90 28.59
CA ASP A 245 -4.83 27.75 27.50
C ASP A 245 -5.99 27.19 26.65
N ASP A 246 -6.80 26.28 27.21
CA ASP A 246 -7.96 25.72 26.53
C ASP A 246 -9.14 26.71 26.32
N PHE A 247 -9.70 26.68 25.12
CA PHE A 247 -11.01 27.23 24.75
C PHE A 247 -11.94 26.12 24.25
N VAL A 248 -13.22 26.22 24.58
CA VAL A 248 -14.25 25.26 24.13
C VAL A 248 -15.40 25.96 23.41
N GLY A 249 -15.96 25.28 22.40
CA GLY A 249 -17.10 25.74 21.61
C GLY A 249 -17.89 24.58 21.02
N CYS A 250 -18.96 24.88 20.28
CA CYS A 250 -19.78 23.85 19.64
C CYS A 250 -20.34 24.28 18.28
N ASP A 251 -20.52 23.31 17.40
CA ASP A 251 -21.24 23.46 16.13
C ASP A 251 -22.61 22.78 16.23
N THR A 252 -23.62 23.60 16.53
CA THR A 252 -25.01 23.13 16.70
C THR A 252 -25.66 22.57 15.42
N THR A 253 -24.98 22.65 14.27
CA THR A 253 -25.47 22.08 13.00
C THR A 253 -24.93 20.69 12.70
N LEU A 254 -23.75 20.36 13.24
CA LEU A 254 -23.14 19.03 13.17
C LEU A 254 -23.59 18.15 14.35
N SER A 255 -23.72 18.76 15.54
CA SER A 255 -23.76 18.14 16.89
C SER A 255 -22.39 18.08 17.60
N LEU A 256 -21.35 18.56 16.92
CA LEU A 256 -19.96 18.60 17.36
C LEU A 256 -19.73 19.59 18.52
N GLY A 257 -19.10 19.14 19.60
CA GLY A 257 -18.54 19.98 20.68
C GLY A 257 -17.03 19.79 20.77
N TYR A 258 -16.25 20.86 20.89
CA TYR A 258 -14.80 20.81 20.67
C TYR A 258 -13.96 21.72 21.58
N CYS A 259 -12.71 21.33 21.77
CA CYS A 259 -11.65 22.09 22.42
C CYS A 259 -10.53 22.48 21.44
N TYR A 260 -9.96 23.67 21.64
CA TYR A 260 -8.84 24.22 20.87
C TYR A 260 -8.03 25.20 21.74
N ASN A 261 -6.72 25.26 21.55
CA ASN A 261 -5.87 26.21 22.29
C ASN A 261 -6.23 27.68 21.97
N ALA A 262 -6.04 28.55 22.96
CA ALA A 262 -6.27 29.98 22.82
C ALA A 262 -5.22 30.68 21.94
N THR A 263 -4.00 30.12 21.83
CA THR A 263 -2.88 30.71 21.06
C THR A 263 -2.11 29.69 20.22
N ASN A 264 -1.32 30.16 19.25
CA ASN A 264 -0.39 29.34 18.47
C ASN A 264 0.93 29.12 19.25
N ASN A 265 0.85 28.81 20.55
CA ASN A 265 2.00 28.62 21.44
C ASN A 265 1.61 27.65 22.56
N ASP A 266 1.29 26.42 22.17
CA ASP A 266 1.09 25.32 23.10
C ASP A 266 2.44 24.80 23.66
N ASN A 267 2.40 24.12 24.80
CA ASN A 267 3.56 23.57 25.50
C ASN A 267 4.10 22.24 24.91
N GLN A 268 3.30 21.48 24.16
CA GLN A 268 3.62 20.17 23.59
C GLN A 268 3.63 20.18 22.04
N TYR A 269 2.59 20.74 21.42
CA TYR A 269 2.41 20.88 19.97
C TYR A 269 2.99 22.18 19.39
N GLY A 270 3.34 23.15 20.25
CA GLY A 270 4.00 24.39 19.84
C GLY A 270 3.13 25.31 18.97
N SER A 271 3.51 25.55 17.73
CA SER A 271 2.87 26.54 16.85
C SER A 271 1.62 26.05 16.12
N ALA A 272 1.43 24.74 16.03
CA ALA A 272 0.34 24.09 15.29
C ALA A 272 -0.41 23.08 16.17
N PRO A 273 -1.03 23.52 17.29
CA PRO A 273 -1.83 22.63 18.11
C PRO A 273 -3.05 22.10 17.33
N PRO A 274 -3.48 20.86 17.59
CA PRO A 274 -4.71 20.30 17.05
C PRO A 274 -5.95 20.99 17.63
N ALA A 275 -7.12 20.51 17.23
CA ALA A 275 -8.40 20.67 17.92
C ALA A 275 -8.98 19.26 18.12
N ILE A 276 -9.58 19.02 19.27
CA ILE A 276 -10.25 17.75 19.60
C ILE A 276 -11.75 17.99 19.72
N GLY A 277 -12.54 17.11 19.13
CA GLY A 277 -14.00 17.20 19.12
C GLY A 277 -14.66 15.89 19.50
N PHE A 278 -15.92 16.00 19.92
CA PHE A 278 -16.85 14.91 20.14
C PHE A 278 -18.12 15.21 19.36
N ASP A 279 -18.73 14.22 18.68
CA ASP A 279 -19.97 14.41 17.92
C ASP A 279 -21.05 13.36 18.26
N PHE A 280 -22.32 13.66 18.00
CA PHE A 280 -23.48 12.79 18.24
C PHE A 280 -24.17 12.36 16.92
N PHE A 281 -23.52 11.50 16.12
CA PHE A 281 -24.13 10.91 14.91
C PHE A 281 -25.48 10.21 15.19
N GLN A 282 -25.60 9.56 16.35
CA GLN A 282 -26.84 8.91 16.80
C GLN A 282 -27.09 9.20 18.28
N GLY A 283 -27.96 10.16 18.60
CA GLY A 283 -28.52 10.28 19.95
C GLY A 283 -29.77 9.39 20.15
N PRO A 284 -30.29 9.32 21.39
CA PRO A 284 -31.44 8.50 21.78
C PRO A 284 -32.68 8.78 20.92
N ILE A 285 -33.51 7.75 20.69
CA ILE A 285 -34.73 7.89 19.90
C ILE A 285 -35.93 8.31 20.75
N VAL A 286 -36.71 9.26 20.24
CA VAL A 286 -37.98 9.71 20.85
C VAL A 286 -39.14 9.58 19.88
N ALA A 287 -40.33 9.31 20.40
CA ALA A 287 -41.54 9.20 19.60
C ALA A 287 -41.87 10.54 18.91
N SER A 288 -42.07 10.50 17.58
CA SER A 288 -42.30 11.67 16.75
C SER A 288 -43.14 11.25 15.52
N GLU A 289 -44.43 11.57 15.54
CA GLU A 289 -45.40 11.08 14.55
C GLU A 289 -45.11 11.67 13.15
N GLY A 290 -44.76 10.80 12.20
CA GLY A 290 -44.42 11.16 10.82
C GLY A 290 -42.93 11.09 10.49
N ASP A 291 -42.05 11.09 11.50
CA ASP A 291 -40.61 10.92 11.32
C ASP A 291 -40.21 9.44 11.23
N THR A 292 -38.93 9.17 10.97
CA THR A 292 -38.33 7.83 11.04
C THR A 292 -36.91 7.96 11.58
N ALA A 293 -36.62 7.24 12.66
CA ALA A 293 -35.27 7.14 13.23
C ALA A 293 -34.48 6.05 12.52
N TYR A 294 -33.15 6.12 12.60
CA TYR A 294 -32.25 5.03 12.23
C TYR A 294 -31.43 4.63 13.45
N VAL A 295 -31.32 3.32 13.68
CA VAL A 295 -30.58 2.72 14.79
C VAL A 295 -29.88 1.49 14.24
N SER A 296 -28.55 1.49 14.16
CA SER A 296 -27.75 0.42 13.52
C SER A 296 -28.32 -0.01 12.14
N GLY A 297 -28.42 0.95 11.21
CA GLY A 297 -28.94 0.74 9.86
C GLY A 297 -30.45 0.45 9.76
N ARG A 298 -31.13 0.20 10.88
CA ARG A 298 -32.55 -0.16 10.91
C ARG A 298 -33.44 1.07 11.03
N ALA A 299 -34.31 1.26 10.05
CA ALA A 299 -35.38 2.26 10.10
C ALA A 299 -36.45 1.93 11.18
N ILE A 300 -36.83 2.93 11.98
CA ILE A 300 -37.84 2.86 13.03
C ILE A 300 -38.87 3.99 12.81
N PRO A 301 -39.98 3.72 12.10
CA PRO A 301 -41.01 4.73 11.80
C PRO A 301 -41.79 5.20 13.03
N GLY A 302 -42.15 6.49 13.07
CA GLY A 302 -42.85 7.12 14.19
C GLY A 302 -41.94 7.55 15.35
N PHE A 303 -40.62 7.51 15.12
CA PHE A 303 -39.57 7.98 16.02
C PHE A 303 -38.62 8.90 15.26
N LYS A 304 -37.77 9.63 15.99
CA LYS A 304 -36.58 10.29 15.47
C LYS A 304 -35.43 10.17 16.47
N ASN A 305 -34.20 10.17 15.97
CA ASN A 305 -33.01 10.38 16.79
C ASN A 305 -32.99 11.82 17.33
N LEU A 306 -32.46 12.01 18.54
CA LEU A 306 -32.07 13.33 19.04
C LEU A 306 -30.63 13.65 18.58
N PRO A 307 -30.32 14.90 18.20
CA PRO A 307 -28.94 15.37 17.99
C PRO A 307 -28.29 15.70 19.35
N MET A 308 -27.17 16.42 19.37
CA MET A 308 -26.78 17.17 20.57
C MET A 308 -27.87 18.22 20.91
N THR A 309 -28.40 18.17 22.13
CA THR A 309 -29.51 19.01 22.60
C THR A 309 -29.09 20.13 23.55
N SER A 310 -27.89 20.03 24.10
CA SER A 310 -27.24 21.02 24.95
C SER A 310 -25.72 20.87 24.85
N PHE A 311 -25.02 22.00 24.92
CA PHE A 311 -23.57 22.05 25.12
C PHE A 311 -23.28 22.99 26.29
N ASN A 312 -22.54 22.49 27.27
CA ASN A 312 -22.25 23.20 28.52
C ASN A 312 -20.76 23.08 28.88
N LYS A 313 -20.25 24.05 29.65
CA LYS A 313 -18.84 24.05 30.08
C LYS A 313 -18.64 24.70 31.44
N TYR A 314 -17.59 24.28 32.13
CA TYR A 314 -17.16 24.83 33.41
C TYR A 314 -15.63 24.85 33.53
N ILE A 315 -15.14 25.40 34.64
CA ILE A 315 -13.72 25.43 35.00
C ILE A 315 -13.50 24.81 36.37
N ASN A 316 -12.26 24.37 36.61
CA ASN A 316 -11.77 23.96 37.92
C ASN A 316 -12.15 24.99 39.02
N GLY A 317 -12.81 24.52 40.07
CA GLY A 317 -13.40 25.32 41.15
C GLY A 317 -14.84 25.80 40.90
N THR A 318 -15.44 25.48 39.75
CA THR A 318 -16.87 25.71 39.43
C THR A 318 -17.64 24.44 39.11
N ASP A 319 -17.00 23.29 39.28
CA ASP A 319 -17.45 21.93 39.03
C ASP A 319 -18.74 21.58 39.81
N PRO A 320 -19.63 20.72 39.27
CA PRO A 320 -20.84 20.30 39.97
C PRO A 320 -20.51 19.66 41.32
N SER A 321 -21.29 20.00 42.36
CA SER A 321 -21.12 19.49 43.73
C SER A 321 -22.46 19.03 44.32
N SER A 322 -23.32 18.51 43.45
CA SER A 322 -24.56 17.80 43.76
C SER A 322 -25.17 17.26 42.46
N ALA A 323 -25.92 16.16 42.55
CA ALA A 323 -26.76 15.64 41.47
C ALA A 323 -27.62 16.72 40.76
N LEU A 324 -28.09 17.73 41.50
CA LEU A 324 -28.85 18.83 40.92
C LEU A 324 -27.99 19.72 40.02
N ASN A 325 -26.74 20.02 40.41
CA ASN A 325 -25.82 20.79 39.54
C ASN A 325 -25.50 20.01 38.26
N THR A 326 -25.24 18.71 38.41
CA THR A 326 -25.00 17.77 37.30
C THR A 326 -26.17 17.76 36.33
N TYR A 327 -27.37 17.42 36.81
CA TYR A 327 -28.57 17.33 36.00
C TYR A 327 -28.96 18.68 35.36
N ASN A 328 -28.73 19.81 36.05
CA ASN A 328 -28.88 21.14 35.46
C ASN A 328 -27.95 21.33 34.24
N TYR A 329 -26.66 21.01 34.36
CA TYR A 329 -25.70 21.09 33.25
C TYR A 329 -26.11 20.19 32.08
N GLN A 330 -26.45 18.92 32.33
CA GLN A 330 -26.92 17.99 31.29
C GLN A 330 -28.14 18.55 30.55
N SER A 331 -29.10 19.12 31.29
CA SER A 331 -30.32 19.69 30.71
C SER A 331 -30.14 20.99 29.91
N GLY A 332 -28.94 21.60 29.90
CA GLY A 332 -28.64 22.85 29.20
C GLY A 332 -28.91 24.12 30.02
N LEU A 333 -28.85 24.04 31.35
CA LEU A 333 -28.97 25.16 32.28
C LEU A 333 -27.60 25.54 32.87
N THR A 334 -27.52 26.64 33.62
CA THR A 334 -26.38 26.92 34.50
C THR A 334 -26.34 25.94 35.68
N ARG A 335 -25.22 25.89 36.40
CA ARG A 335 -25.06 25.13 37.67
C ARG A 335 -26.25 25.33 38.63
N GLU A 336 -26.70 26.57 38.78
CA GLU A 336 -27.79 26.98 39.68
C GLU A 336 -29.20 26.63 39.16
N GLY A 337 -29.33 26.26 37.87
CA GLY A 337 -30.59 25.94 37.21
C GLY A 337 -31.24 27.13 36.50
N ASP A 338 -30.52 28.24 36.32
CA ASP A 338 -30.98 29.36 35.50
C ASP A 338 -30.81 29.05 33.99
N PRO A 339 -31.65 29.59 33.10
CA PRO A 339 -31.47 29.43 31.66
C PRO A 339 -30.19 30.11 31.18
N VAL A 340 -29.43 29.44 30.30
CA VAL A 340 -28.27 30.05 29.63
C VAL A 340 -28.77 31.11 28.64
N VAL A 341 -28.12 32.28 28.63
CA VAL A 341 -28.47 33.41 27.75
C VAL A 341 -27.24 33.83 26.95
N ASN A 342 -27.37 33.92 25.62
CA ASN A 342 -26.33 34.44 24.76
C ASN A 342 -26.11 35.93 25.08
N PRO A 343 -24.90 36.37 25.51
CA PRO A 343 -24.64 37.73 25.96
C PRO A 343 -24.59 38.76 24.82
N ILE A 344 -24.54 38.31 23.56
CA ILE A 344 -24.56 39.17 22.36
C ILE A 344 -26.00 39.40 21.88
N THR A 345 -26.80 38.34 21.75
CA THR A 345 -28.20 38.46 21.24
C THR A 345 -29.22 38.75 22.34
N GLY A 346 -28.94 38.35 23.58
CA GLY A 346 -29.89 38.38 24.70
C GLY A 346 -30.93 37.25 24.68
N GLU A 347 -30.76 36.26 23.82
CA GLU A 347 -31.70 35.14 23.66
C GLU A 347 -31.32 33.95 24.56
N VAL A 348 -32.34 33.22 25.03
CA VAL A 348 -32.15 31.98 25.80
C VAL A 348 -31.71 30.86 24.86
N THR A 349 -30.71 30.09 25.26
CA THR A 349 -30.16 28.95 24.51
C THR A 349 -29.80 27.80 25.46
N LYS A 350 -29.44 26.65 24.90
CA LYS A 350 -28.89 25.47 25.60
C LYS A 350 -27.42 25.21 25.27
N PHE A 351 -26.81 26.09 24.46
CA PHE A 351 -25.47 25.94 23.91
C PHE A 351 -24.63 27.15 24.29
N VAL A 352 -23.57 26.93 25.07
CA VAL A 352 -22.53 27.94 25.31
C VAL A 352 -21.57 28.00 24.12
N HIS A 353 -21.09 29.19 23.79
CA HIS A 353 -20.10 29.41 22.72
C HIS A 353 -20.41 28.69 21.37
N PRO A 354 -21.60 28.92 20.76
CA PRO A 354 -22.02 28.25 19.53
C PRO A 354 -21.60 28.97 18.24
N ASP A 355 -20.89 30.11 18.34
CA ASP A 355 -20.48 30.91 17.19
C ASP A 355 -19.10 30.45 16.67
N ASP A 356 -18.90 30.52 15.35
CA ASP A 356 -17.71 29.96 14.71
C ASP A 356 -16.41 30.79 14.94
N PRO A 357 -15.39 30.24 15.63
CA PRO A 357 -14.12 30.93 15.83
C PRO A 357 -13.28 31.04 14.54
N THR A 358 -13.57 30.25 13.49
CA THR A 358 -12.84 30.33 12.21
C THR A 358 -13.30 31.49 11.31
N ALA A 359 -14.44 32.12 11.64
CA ALA A 359 -15.04 33.19 10.88
C ALA A 359 -14.08 34.39 10.66
N SER A 360 -14.07 34.92 9.43
CA SER A 360 -13.17 36.01 9.01
C SER A 360 -13.33 37.34 9.76
N SER A 361 -14.31 37.44 10.67
CA SER A 361 -14.48 38.54 11.63
C SER A 361 -15.19 38.01 12.88
N GLN A 362 -14.44 37.83 13.97
CA GLN A 362 -14.98 37.42 15.28
C GLN A 362 -15.74 38.54 16.03
N VAL A 363 -15.89 39.73 15.43
CA VAL A 363 -16.54 40.88 16.07
C VAL A 363 -18.05 40.64 16.19
N GLY A 364 -18.53 40.50 17.42
CA GLY A 364 -19.95 40.23 17.70
C GLY A 364 -20.30 38.74 17.68
N LEU A 365 -19.32 37.85 17.83
CA LEU A 365 -19.53 36.43 18.10
C LEU A 365 -19.40 36.16 19.61
N TRP A 366 -20.16 35.19 20.11
CA TRP A 366 -20.00 34.62 21.44
C TRP A 366 -19.02 33.44 21.36
N LEU A 367 -17.73 33.76 21.44
CA LEU A 367 -16.65 32.79 21.55
C LEU A 367 -16.18 32.66 23.00
N ASP A 368 -15.42 31.62 23.30
CA ASP A 368 -14.64 31.57 24.54
C ASP A 368 -13.42 32.49 24.46
N THR A 369 -13.13 33.21 25.55
CA THR A 369 -12.11 34.28 25.56
C THR A 369 -11.13 34.25 26.74
N ASP A 370 -11.44 33.52 27.81
CA ASP A 370 -10.69 33.55 29.07
C ASP A 370 -9.93 32.22 29.28
N PRO A 371 -8.68 32.07 28.78
CA PRO A 371 -7.97 30.78 28.77
C PRO A 371 -7.82 30.22 30.18
N ALA A 372 -8.28 28.99 30.39
CA ALA A 372 -8.24 28.30 31.67
C ALA A 372 -8.61 26.82 31.53
N ASP A 373 -8.26 26.06 32.55
CA ASP A 373 -8.55 24.65 32.79
C ASP A 373 -10.05 24.32 32.58
N ARG A 374 -10.41 23.61 31.49
CA ARG A 374 -11.78 23.42 30.99
C ARG A 374 -12.33 22.01 31.18
N ARG A 375 -13.57 21.91 31.69
CA ARG A 375 -14.44 20.77 31.38
C ARG A 375 -15.55 21.20 30.43
N MET A 376 -15.90 20.34 29.48
CA MET A 376 -17.07 20.50 28.60
C MET A 376 -17.95 19.25 28.61
N MET A 377 -19.21 19.44 28.23
CA MET A 377 -20.24 18.40 28.29
C MET A 377 -21.23 18.57 27.13
N LEU A 378 -21.28 17.56 26.26
CA LEU A 378 -22.25 17.42 25.17
C LEU A 378 -23.38 16.53 25.66
N SER A 379 -24.65 16.92 25.48
CA SER A 379 -25.79 16.17 26.04
C SER A 379 -26.96 16.01 25.09
N SER A 380 -27.58 14.82 25.07
CA SER A 380 -28.77 14.51 24.28
C SER A 380 -29.94 14.09 25.17
N GLY A 381 -31.06 14.83 25.07
CA GLY A 381 -32.30 14.61 25.83
C GLY A 381 -33.28 15.81 25.78
N PRO A 382 -34.42 15.76 26.47
CA PRO A 382 -34.88 14.66 27.31
C PRO A 382 -35.47 13.50 26.51
N PHE A 383 -35.32 12.28 27.02
CA PHE A 383 -36.05 11.08 26.58
C PHE A 383 -36.50 10.26 27.81
N ASN A 384 -37.36 9.25 27.61
CA ASN A 384 -37.83 8.38 28.69
C ASN A 384 -37.44 6.92 28.43
N MET A 385 -37.26 6.13 29.48
CA MET A 385 -37.05 4.68 29.41
C MET A 385 -37.90 3.96 30.47
N ALA A 386 -38.83 3.11 30.03
CA ALA A 386 -39.55 2.18 30.89
C ALA A 386 -38.65 0.99 31.31
N PRO A 387 -39.02 0.22 32.34
CA PRO A 387 -38.34 -1.02 32.70
C PRO A 387 -38.20 -1.98 31.51
N GLY A 388 -36.97 -2.33 31.16
CA GLY A 388 -36.63 -3.18 30.01
C GLY A 388 -36.48 -2.45 28.67
N ASP A 389 -36.68 -1.13 28.59
CA ASP A 389 -36.39 -0.36 27.38
C ASP A 389 -34.88 -0.28 27.12
N THR A 390 -34.54 -0.08 25.83
CA THR A 390 -33.16 0.07 25.34
C THR A 390 -33.00 1.34 24.52
N GLN A 391 -31.88 2.05 24.66
CA GLN A 391 -31.51 3.19 23.83
C GLN A 391 -30.07 3.01 23.32
N GLU A 392 -29.82 3.28 22.05
CA GLU A 392 -28.49 3.14 21.43
C GLU A 392 -27.97 4.50 21.00
N VAL A 393 -26.79 4.87 21.51
CA VAL A 393 -26.09 6.12 21.19
C VAL A 393 -24.79 5.81 20.47
N VAL A 394 -24.49 6.57 19.43
CA VAL A 394 -23.21 6.53 18.71
C VAL A 394 -22.62 7.94 18.70
N THR A 395 -21.39 8.02 19.18
CA THR A 395 -20.56 9.23 19.26
C THR A 395 -19.13 8.88 18.81
N ALA A 396 -18.26 9.87 18.63
CA ALA A 396 -16.83 9.63 18.43
C ALA A 396 -15.99 10.70 19.10
N ILE A 397 -14.71 10.39 19.30
CA ILE A 397 -13.64 11.35 19.55
C ILE A 397 -12.91 11.58 18.23
N ILE A 398 -12.73 12.84 17.85
CA ILE A 398 -12.26 13.27 16.52
C ILE A 398 -11.10 14.25 16.72
N VAL A 399 -9.99 14.10 15.98
CA VAL A 399 -8.84 15.03 16.07
C VAL A 399 -8.50 15.65 14.72
N GLY A 400 -8.53 16.98 14.66
CA GLY A 400 -8.13 17.77 13.50
C GLY A 400 -6.84 18.57 13.77
N GLN A 401 -5.96 18.70 12.77
CA GLN A 401 -4.74 19.51 12.90
C GLN A 401 -4.43 20.28 11.62
N GLY A 402 -4.35 21.61 11.72
CA GLY A 402 -3.92 22.52 10.66
C GLY A 402 -2.55 23.14 10.94
N ALA A 403 -2.21 24.24 10.24
CA ALA A 403 -0.99 25.00 10.53
C ALA A 403 -1.11 25.86 11.81
N ASP A 404 -2.32 26.05 12.34
CA ASP A 404 -2.59 26.71 13.61
C ASP A 404 -3.91 26.27 14.27
N ARG A 405 -4.15 26.74 15.51
CA ARG A 405 -5.31 26.39 16.35
C ARG A 405 -6.70 26.67 15.72
N LEU A 406 -6.80 27.56 14.72
CA LEU A 406 -8.09 27.88 14.07
C LEU A 406 -8.28 27.02 12.82
N THR A 407 -7.21 26.87 12.02
CA THR A 407 -7.20 25.93 10.89
C THR A 407 -7.39 24.49 11.36
N SER A 408 -6.93 24.13 12.56
CA SER A 408 -7.24 22.85 13.21
C SER A 408 -8.74 22.60 13.45
N ILE A 409 -9.56 23.65 13.65
CA ILE A 409 -11.02 23.52 13.79
C ILE A 409 -11.67 23.25 12.43
N THR A 410 -11.18 23.85 11.35
CA THR A 410 -11.59 23.48 9.99
C THR A 410 -11.16 22.05 9.66
N ALA A 411 -9.95 21.64 10.08
CA ALA A 411 -9.48 20.27 9.93
C ALA A 411 -10.38 19.27 10.69
N LEU A 412 -10.80 19.64 11.91
CA LEU A 412 -11.68 18.85 12.76
C LEU A 412 -13.04 18.63 12.08
N ARG A 413 -13.71 19.71 11.63
CA ARG A 413 -14.96 19.65 10.84
C ARG A 413 -14.80 18.86 9.54
N PHE A 414 -13.60 18.82 8.96
CA PHE A 414 -13.35 18.03 7.76
C PHE A 414 -13.26 16.53 8.07
N VAL A 415 -12.48 16.11 9.08
CA VAL A 415 -12.45 14.71 9.54
C VAL A 415 -13.84 14.24 10.00
N ASP A 416 -14.57 15.10 10.71
CA ASP A 416 -15.95 14.91 11.15
C ASP A 416 -16.91 14.52 10.01
N SER A 417 -16.80 15.18 8.84
CA SER A 417 -17.61 14.82 7.66
C SER A 417 -17.36 13.40 7.13
N PHE A 418 -16.14 12.86 7.28
CA PHE A 418 -15.87 11.45 6.97
C PHE A 418 -16.35 10.50 8.07
N ALA A 419 -16.36 10.94 9.33
CA ALA A 419 -16.91 10.17 10.45
C ALA A 419 -18.45 10.06 10.36
N GLN A 420 -19.13 11.14 9.96
CA GLN A 420 -20.56 11.13 9.61
C GLN A 420 -20.81 10.19 8.43
N ALA A 421 -19.98 10.23 7.38
CA ALA A 421 -20.11 9.30 6.26
C ALA A 421 -19.94 7.83 6.70
N ALA A 422 -18.96 7.54 7.57
CA ALA A 422 -18.79 6.20 8.15
C ALA A 422 -20.04 5.72 8.91
N PHE A 423 -20.69 6.61 9.66
CA PHE A 423 -21.96 6.31 10.33
C PHE A 423 -23.13 6.13 9.34
N ASP A 424 -23.25 6.97 8.31
CA ASP A 424 -24.30 6.91 7.29
C ASP A 424 -24.25 5.61 6.48
N PHE A 425 -23.05 5.08 6.24
CA PHE A 425 -22.80 3.74 5.68
C PHE A 425 -22.87 2.62 6.73
N ASN A 426 -23.38 2.89 7.95
CA ASN A 426 -23.53 1.93 9.04
C ASN A 426 -22.22 1.17 9.40
N PHE A 427 -21.08 1.86 9.27
CA PHE A 427 -19.73 1.33 9.48
C PHE A 427 -19.29 0.21 8.51
N ASP A 428 -20.07 -0.03 7.46
CA ASP A 428 -19.78 -0.91 6.32
C ASP A 428 -19.16 -0.07 5.20
N LEU A 429 -17.83 0.12 5.27
CA LEU A 429 -17.06 0.98 4.38
C LEU A 429 -16.18 0.14 3.44
N PRO A 430 -15.97 0.57 2.19
CA PRO A 430 -15.10 -0.14 1.26
C PRO A 430 -13.66 -0.12 1.75
N THR A 431 -12.98 -1.25 1.54
CA THR A 431 -11.65 -1.54 2.04
C THR A 431 -10.56 -1.20 1.01
N PRO A 432 -9.38 -0.74 1.45
CA PRO A 432 -8.21 -0.68 0.57
C PRO A 432 -7.72 -2.10 0.23
N PRO A 433 -6.94 -2.29 -0.85
CA PRO A 433 -6.28 -3.58 -1.09
C PRO A 433 -5.34 -3.97 0.05
N SER A 434 -5.08 -5.27 0.20
CA SER A 434 -4.23 -5.79 1.28
C SER A 434 -2.80 -5.22 1.20
N PRO A 435 -2.14 -4.89 2.32
CA PRO A 435 -0.76 -4.39 2.32
C PRO A 435 0.21 -5.35 1.61
N PRO A 436 1.01 -4.89 0.63
CA PRO A 436 1.96 -5.75 -0.06
C PRO A 436 2.98 -6.39 0.89
N VAL A 437 3.24 -7.69 0.71
CA VAL A 437 4.31 -8.40 1.42
C VAL A 437 5.64 -8.08 0.72
N VAL A 438 6.51 -7.33 1.39
CA VAL A 438 7.75 -6.80 0.80
C VAL A 438 8.99 -7.55 1.31
N GLU A 439 9.73 -8.15 0.37
CA GLU A 439 11.10 -8.65 0.55
C GLU A 439 12.12 -7.52 0.26
N VAL A 440 13.27 -7.52 0.94
CA VAL A 440 14.20 -6.36 0.94
C VAL A 440 15.67 -6.77 0.77
N GLY A 441 16.26 -6.37 -0.36
CA GLY A 441 17.70 -6.51 -0.61
C GLY A 441 18.51 -5.32 -0.11
N GLN A 442 19.71 -5.60 0.42
CA GLN A 442 20.57 -4.59 1.05
C GLN A 442 21.95 -4.57 0.37
N LEU A 443 22.09 -3.72 -0.65
CA LEU A 443 23.18 -3.73 -1.63
C LEU A 443 24.11 -2.51 -1.52
N ASP A 444 25.13 -2.44 -2.38
CA ASP A 444 26.24 -1.48 -2.28
C ASP A 444 25.84 -0.05 -2.71
N ASN A 445 25.25 0.69 -1.76
CA ASN A 445 24.62 2.00 -1.94
C ASN A 445 23.32 1.93 -2.77
N GLU A 446 22.67 0.77 -2.76
CA GLU A 446 21.36 0.49 -3.32
C GLU A 446 20.58 -0.39 -2.33
N ILE A 447 19.25 -0.31 -2.36
CA ILE A 447 18.35 -1.30 -1.77
C ILE A 447 17.32 -1.71 -2.81
N THR A 448 16.84 -2.95 -2.72
CA THR A 448 15.71 -3.43 -3.50
C THR A 448 14.51 -3.66 -2.59
N LEU A 449 13.33 -3.47 -3.15
CA LEU A 449 12.04 -3.83 -2.54
C LEU A 449 11.33 -4.70 -3.58
N ASN A 450 10.95 -5.92 -3.23
CA ASN A 450 10.22 -6.84 -4.12
C ASN A 450 8.93 -7.25 -3.43
N TRP A 451 7.82 -7.40 -4.16
CA TRP A 451 6.54 -7.83 -3.59
C TRP A 451 5.79 -8.78 -4.53
N GLY A 452 4.87 -9.56 -3.98
CA GLY A 452 3.98 -10.41 -4.77
C GLY A 452 2.83 -9.64 -5.41
N ASN A 453 1.86 -10.36 -5.97
CA ASN A 453 0.66 -9.80 -6.60
C ASN A 453 -0.63 -10.08 -5.82
N GLU A 454 -0.54 -10.53 -4.58
CA GLU A 454 -1.67 -10.88 -3.71
C GLU A 454 -2.64 -9.69 -3.57
N SER A 455 -2.12 -8.50 -3.30
CA SER A 455 -2.85 -7.23 -3.24
C SER A 455 -3.63 -6.86 -4.51
N GLN A 456 -3.31 -7.47 -5.66
CA GLN A 456 -3.99 -7.25 -6.93
C GLN A 456 -4.99 -8.37 -7.24
N VAL A 457 -4.64 -9.64 -6.99
CA VAL A 457 -5.45 -10.80 -7.39
C VAL A 457 -6.49 -11.21 -6.35
N GLU A 458 -6.33 -10.78 -5.09
CA GLU A 458 -7.27 -11.06 -4.00
C GLU A 458 -8.27 -9.90 -3.74
N TYR A 459 -8.18 -8.80 -4.50
CA TYR A 459 -9.00 -7.61 -4.28
C TYR A 459 -10.32 -7.62 -5.07
N ASP A 460 -11.45 -7.72 -4.37
CA ASP A 460 -12.82 -7.72 -4.91
C ASP A 460 -13.74 -6.81 -4.06
N GLU A 461 -13.59 -5.50 -4.21
CA GLU A 461 -14.33 -4.48 -3.47
C GLU A 461 -15.40 -3.81 -4.36
N PRO A 462 -16.71 -3.97 -4.09
CA PRO A 462 -17.78 -3.48 -4.95
C PRO A 462 -17.72 -1.98 -5.30
N GLY A 463 -17.29 -1.68 -6.53
CA GLY A 463 -17.20 -0.33 -7.08
C GLY A 463 -15.79 0.26 -7.10
N TYR A 464 -14.78 -0.47 -6.63
CA TYR A 464 -13.37 -0.10 -6.67
C TYR A 464 -12.57 -1.13 -7.48
N GLY A 465 -11.75 -0.67 -8.41
CA GLY A 465 -10.75 -1.51 -9.10
C GLY A 465 -9.38 -1.36 -8.46
N PHE A 466 -8.58 -2.44 -8.42
CA PHE A 466 -7.15 -2.30 -8.12
C PHE A 466 -6.49 -1.38 -9.17
N GLU A 467 -5.76 -0.37 -8.71
CA GLU A 467 -5.24 0.72 -9.56
C GLU A 467 -3.70 0.76 -9.56
N GLY A 468 -3.04 0.36 -8.48
CA GLY A 468 -1.59 0.19 -8.49
C GLY A 468 -0.89 0.09 -7.14
N TYR A 469 0.42 0.31 -7.16
CA TYR A 469 1.30 0.36 -6.00
C TYR A 469 1.97 1.74 -5.86
N ASN A 470 2.23 2.19 -4.63
CA ASN A 470 3.10 3.34 -4.35
C ASN A 470 4.29 2.91 -3.49
N VAL A 471 5.47 3.44 -3.79
CA VAL A 471 6.69 3.20 -3.01
C VAL A 471 7.09 4.47 -2.27
N TYR A 472 7.33 4.38 -0.96
CA TYR A 472 7.64 5.54 -0.11
C TYR A 472 8.96 5.38 0.65
N GLN A 473 9.69 6.49 0.83
CA GLN A 473 10.75 6.65 1.82
C GLN A 473 10.22 7.43 3.01
N TYR A 474 10.52 7.00 4.24
CA TYR A 474 10.11 7.65 5.48
C TYR A 474 11.30 8.24 6.23
N SER A 475 11.03 9.19 7.13
CA SER A 475 12.06 9.85 7.96
C SER A 475 12.43 9.08 9.22
N GLY A 476 11.54 8.17 9.68
CA GLY A 476 11.72 7.29 10.83
C GLY A 476 11.06 5.93 10.63
N ALA A 477 11.38 4.97 11.51
CA ALA A 477 10.77 3.64 11.55
C ALA A 477 9.28 3.66 11.97
N ASP A 478 8.80 4.81 12.42
CA ASP A 478 7.42 5.14 12.79
C ASP A 478 6.52 5.51 11.60
N GLY A 479 7.05 5.47 10.36
CA GLY A 479 6.32 5.93 9.18
C GLY A 479 6.19 7.45 9.08
N SER A 480 6.96 8.21 9.85
CA SER A 480 6.91 9.68 9.82
C SER A 480 7.40 10.28 8.50
N ASN A 481 6.73 11.33 8.03
CA ASN A 481 7.07 12.14 6.85
C ASN A 481 7.33 11.33 5.56
N PRO A 482 6.33 10.61 5.01
CA PRO A 482 6.45 9.90 3.74
C PRO A 482 6.87 10.82 2.59
N THR A 483 7.80 10.35 1.79
CA THR A 483 8.22 10.94 0.51
C THR A 483 8.08 9.89 -0.57
N ARG A 484 7.17 10.10 -1.54
CA ARG A 484 6.94 9.10 -2.60
C ARG A 484 8.16 9.00 -3.51
N VAL A 485 8.56 7.76 -3.79
CA VAL A 485 9.70 7.36 -4.60
C VAL A 485 9.25 7.01 -6.01
N ALA A 486 8.20 6.20 -6.12
CA ALA A 486 7.59 5.75 -7.36
C ALA A 486 6.09 5.49 -7.16
N THR A 487 5.39 5.40 -8.29
CA THR A 487 4.03 4.87 -8.45
C THR A 487 4.10 3.89 -9.62
N TYR A 488 3.38 2.77 -9.52
CA TYR A 488 3.28 1.75 -10.57
C TYR A 488 1.81 1.40 -10.74
N ASP A 489 1.25 1.63 -11.92
CA ASP A 489 -0.19 1.85 -12.08
C ASP A 489 -0.76 1.29 -13.38
N VAL A 490 -2.03 0.89 -13.36
CA VAL A 490 -2.71 0.30 -14.52
C VAL A 490 -2.76 1.31 -15.68
N VAL A 491 -2.40 0.87 -16.89
CA VAL A 491 -2.40 1.74 -18.08
C VAL A 491 -3.83 1.92 -18.60
N ASN A 492 -4.59 2.80 -17.95
CA ASN A 492 -6.02 3.04 -18.19
C ASN A 492 -6.39 4.52 -18.40
N GLY A 493 -5.45 5.45 -18.18
CA GLY A 493 -5.64 6.91 -18.25
C GLY A 493 -5.97 7.61 -16.92
N VAL A 494 -5.94 6.93 -15.78
CA VAL A 494 -6.29 7.46 -14.43
C VAL A 494 -5.09 8.17 -13.77
N ALA A 495 -4.33 8.95 -14.55
CA ALA A 495 -3.13 9.65 -14.08
C ALA A 495 -3.33 10.63 -12.90
N LEU A 496 -4.55 11.07 -12.59
CA LEU A 496 -4.87 11.93 -11.44
C LEU A 496 -6.26 11.62 -10.85
N ILE A 497 -6.30 11.08 -9.63
CA ILE A 497 -7.54 10.94 -8.85
C ILE A 497 -7.70 12.19 -7.99
N PHE A 498 -8.84 12.88 -8.11
CA PHE A 498 -9.17 14.09 -7.37
C PHE A 498 -10.26 13.83 -6.33
N ASP A 499 -9.93 14.11 -5.08
CA ASP A 499 -10.88 14.15 -3.97
C ASP A 499 -10.75 15.47 -3.21
N ASP A 500 -11.68 15.73 -2.30
CA ASP A 500 -11.58 16.88 -1.42
C ASP A 500 -10.50 16.63 -0.35
N THR A 501 -9.71 17.67 -0.09
CA THR A 501 -8.51 17.60 0.76
C THR A 501 -8.36 18.88 1.55
N PHE A 502 -7.82 18.79 2.76
CA PHE A 502 -7.61 19.97 3.61
C PHE A 502 -6.21 20.56 3.38
N ASP A 503 -6.11 21.84 2.99
CA ASP A 503 -4.83 22.56 3.00
C ASP A 503 -4.62 23.19 4.39
N PRO A 504 -3.67 22.66 5.21
CA PRO A 504 -3.45 23.15 6.56
C PRO A 504 -2.92 24.58 6.60
N ASN A 505 -2.29 25.07 5.53
CA ASN A 505 -1.70 26.42 5.47
C ASN A 505 -2.74 27.49 5.13
N GLN A 506 -3.75 27.12 4.34
CA GLN A 506 -4.84 28.01 3.95
C GLN A 506 -6.09 27.86 4.83
N GLY A 507 -6.22 26.75 5.57
CA GLY A 507 -7.34 26.52 6.47
C GLY A 507 -8.65 26.21 5.76
N VAL A 508 -8.59 25.62 4.56
CA VAL A 508 -9.73 25.37 3.69
C VAL A 508 -9.68 23.97 3.08
N VAL A 509 -10.86 23.44 2.80
CA VAL A 509 -11.03 22.25 1.96
C VAL A 509 -10.91 22.68 0.49
N ILE A 510 -10.09 21.95 -0.27
CA ILE A 510 -9.88 22.12 -1.71
C ILE A 510 -9.94 20.75 -2.41
N ASN A 511 -10.60 20.70 -3.55
CA ASN A 511 -10.54 19.54 -4.43
C ASN A 511 -9.13 19.48 -5.04
N SER A 512 -8.38 18.41 -4.78
CA SER A 512 -6.97 18.29 -5.17
C SER A 512 -6.56 16.84 -5.48
N PRO A 513 -5.48 16.62 -6.23
CA PRO A 513 -5.10 15.29 -6.68
C PRO A 513 -4.47 14.48 -5.53
N VAL A 514 -5.24 13.53 -4.98
CA VAL A 514 -4.82 12.60 -3.92
C VAL A 514 -3.89 11.53 -4.47
N ALA A 515 -4.31 10.83 -5.53
CA ALA A 515 -3.43 9.98 -6.32
C ALA A 515 -2.79 10.78 -7.45
N ARG A 516 -1.61 10.32 -7.87
CA ARG A 516 -1.04 10.69 -9.18
C ARG A 516 -0.43 9.44 -9.76
N GLY A 517 -1.17 8.83 -10.68
CA GLY A 517 -0.65 7.80 -11.55
C GLY A 517 0.43 8.36 -12.49
N SER A 518 0.98 7.45 -13.26
CA SER A 518 2.02 7.63 -14.27
C SER A 518 1.65 6.98 -15.60
N ASP A 519 0.54 6.23 -15.68
CA ASP A 519 0.21 5.30 -16.77
C ASP A 519 1.40 4.39 -17.11
N SER A 520 2.11 3.92 -16.07
CA SER A 520 3.43 3.29 -16.20
C SER A 520 3.40 1.78 -16.45
N GLY A 521 2.30 1.12 -16.10
CA GLY A 521 2.23 -0.33 -15.95
C GLY A 521 2.46 -0.76 -14.51
N ILE A 522 1.91 -1.92 -14.16
CA ILE A 522 2.18 -2.57 -12.87
C ILE A 522 3.60 -3.12 -12.87
N GLN A 523 4.26 -3.03 -11.73
CA GLN A 523 5.62 -3.53 -11.50
C GLN A 523 5.70 -4.04 -10.06
N HIS A 524 6.40 -5.15 -9.84
CA HIS A 524 6.49 -5.87 -8.56
C HIS A 524 7.85 -5.74 -7.84
N TYR A 525 8.66 -4.76 -8.28
CA TYR A 525 9.99 -4.53 -7.73
C TYR A 525 10.40 -3.06 -7.86
N ALA A 526 11.24 -2.58 -6.95
CA ALA A 526 11.83 -1.24 -6.99
C ALA A 526 13.30 -1.28 -6.59
N ARG A 527 14.16 -0.63 -7.39
CA ARG A 527 15.60 -0.49 -7.14
C ARG A 527 15.93 0.96 -6.78
N ILE A 528 16.46 1.18 -5.58
CA ILE A 528 16.59 2.52 -4.99
C ILE A 528 18.04 2.73 -4.55
N SER A 529 18.77 3.58 -5.29
CA SER A 529 20.13 4.03 -4.96
C SER A 529 20.19 5.49 -4.48
N GLN A 530 19.03 6.13 -4.24
CA GLN A 530 18.92 7.51 -3.79
C GLN A 530 18.14 7.67 -2.46
N ASP A 531 18.66 8.51 -1.58
CA ASP A 531 17.96 9.16 -0.46
C ASP A 531 17.09 10.29 -1.05
N ASN A 532 15.84 9.98 -1.38
CA ASN A 532 14.89 10.92 -2.00
C ASN A 532 14.52 12.07 -1.06
N ILE A 533 14.51 11.84 0.26
CA ILE A 533 14.33 12.91 1.27
C ILE A 533 15.47 13.94 1.20
N LEU A 534 16.72 13.50 0.99
CA LEU A 534 17.90 14.38 1.00
C LEU A 534 18.49 14.71 -0.38
N GLY A 535 17.93 14.17 -1.47
CA GLY A 535 18.37 14.38 -2.86
C GLY A 535 19.80 13.92 -3.15
N LYS A 536 20.23 12.78 -2.58
CA LYS A 536 21.63 12.29 -2.61
C LYS A 536 21.67 10.77 -2.71
N ALA A 537 22.74 10.19 -3.27
CA ALA A 537 22.92 8.74 -3.25
C ALA A 537 22.84 8.15 -1.82
N LEU A 538 22.32 6.92 -1.71
CA LEU A 538 22.34 6.15 -0.47
C LEU A 538 23.78 5.91 0.00
N ARG A 539 23.94 5.43 1.24
CA ARG A 539 25.24 5.26 1.88
C ARG A 539 25.28 4.03 2.77
N ASN A 540 26.31 3.21 2.56
CA ASN A 540 26.44 1.99 3.34
C ASN A 540 26.56 2.25 4.85
N GLY A 541 25.83 1.46 5.64
CA GLY A 541 25.83 1.54 7.10
C GLY A 541 25.08 2.72 7.72
N LYS A 542 24.32 3.51 6.94
CA LYS A 542 23.24 4.38 7.45
C LYS A 542 21.92 3.60 7.39
N GLU A 543 21.07 3.77 8.41
CA GLU A 543 19.66 3.32 8.40
C GLU A 543 18.79 4.24 7.54
N TYR A 544 17.88 3.63 6.79
CA TYR A 544 16.82 4.24 5.99
C TYR A 544 15.51 3.49 6.24
N TYR A 545 14.37 4.09 5.87
CA TYR A 545 13.06 3.51 6.11
C TYR A 545 12.25 3.58 4.81
N PHE A 546 11.71 2.44 4.38
CA PHE A 546 10.91 2.33 3.16
C PHE A 546 9.69 1.43 3.38
N GLY A 547 8.70 1.56 2.51
CA GLY A 547 7.51 0.72 2.48
C GLY A 547 6.80 0.83 1.15
N VAL A 548 5.95 -0.14 0.85
CA VAL A 548 5.10 -0.19 -0.35
C VAL A 548 3.64 -0.26 0.11
N THR A 549 2.76 0.42 -0.60
CA THR A 549 1.30 0.33 -0.44
C THR A 549 0.68 -0.17 -1.74
N ALA A 550 -0.49 -0.79 -1.63
CA ALA A 550 -1.40 -1.00 -2.75
C ALA A 550 -2.54 0.02 -2.69
N TYR A 551 -3.11 0.40 -3.82
CA TYR A 551 -4.26 1.29 -3.86
C TYR A 551 -5.28 0.93 -4.95
N SER A 552 -6.53 1.29 -4.69
CA SER A 552 -7.66 1.11 -5.59
C SER A 552 -8.33 2.44 -5.94
N TYR A 553 -9.14 2.40 -6.99
CA TYR A 553 -9.90 3.54 -7.50
C TYR A 553 -11.36 3.18 -7.75
N GLY A 554 -12.27 3.98 -7.17
CA GLY A 554 -13.70 3.95 -7.43
C GLY A 554 -14.19 5.32 -7.93
N PRO A 555 -14.76 5.44 -9.15
CA PRO A 555 -15.09 6.73 -9.74
C PRO A 555 -16.23 7.49 -9.02
N ASP A 556 -17.18 6.75 -8.46
CA ASP A 556 -18.43 7.28 -7.88
C ASP A 556 -18.36 7.61 -6.37
N ALA A 557 -17.18 7.45 -5.74
CA ALA A 557 -16.84 7.96 -4.40
C ALA A 557 -17.78 7.53 -3.24
N VAL A 558 -17.75 6.25 -2.85
CA VAL A 558 -18.40 5.78 -1.62
C VAL A 558 -17.74 6.45 -0.40
N GLY A 559 -18.54 6.94 0.55
CA GLY A 559 -18.05 7.68 1.72
C GLY A 559 -17.27 8.98 1.41
N GLY A 560 -17.28 9.47 0.17
CA GLY A 560 -16.44 10.59 -0.27
C GLY A 560 -14.98 10.24 -0.58
N LEU A 561 -14.64 8.95 -0.66
CA LEU A 561 -13.29 8.44 -0.99
C LEU A 561 -13.31 7.83 -2.40
N ARG A 562 -12.54 8.38 -3.36
CA ARG A 562 -12.28 7.69 -4.65
C ARG A 562 -11.05 6.81 -4.60
N MET A 563 -10.04 7.20 -3.82
CA MET A 563 -8.82 6.43 -3.61
C MET A 563 -8.88 5.73 -2.26
N LEU A 564 -8.61 4.43 -2.22
CA LEU A 564 -8.35 3.67 -1.00
C LEU A 564 -6.92 3.14 -1.07
N GLU A 565 -6.07 3.50 -0.11
CA GLU A 565 -4.65 3.10 -0.06
C GLU A 565 -4.38 2.28 1.20
N SER A 566 -3.64 1.18 1.05
CA SER A 566 -3.25 0.30 2.15
C SER A 566 -2.34 1.02 3.15
N SER A 567 -2.30 0.55 4.40
CA SER A 567 -1.15 0.86 5.26
C SER A 567 0.14 0.26 4.67
N ALA A 568 1.29 0.86 4.97
CA ALA A 568 2.61 0.34 4.59
C ALA A 568 3.29 -0.36 5.78
N THR A 569 3.83 -1.56 5.57
CA THR A 569 4.83 -2.11 6.48
C THR A 569 6.12 -1.32 6.33
N ILE A 570 6.71 -0.84 7.44
CA ILE A 570 7.89 0.03 7.42
C ILE A 570 9.16 -0.79 7.64
N HIS A 571 9.91 -1.03 6.57
CA HIS A 571 11.16 -1.77 6.58
C HIS A 571 12.32 -0.83 6.93
N THR A 572 13.07 -1.16 8.00
CA THR A 572 14.33 -0.49 8.34
C THR A 572 15.47 -1.15 7.56
N VAL A 573 16.08 -0.41 6.64
CA VAL A 573 17.05 -0.95 5.68
C VAL A 573 18.42 -0.29 5.84
N VAL A 574 19.49 -1.06 5.63
CA VAL A 574 20.87 -0.61 5.76
C VAL A 574 21.66 -1.05 4.52
N PRO A 575 21.86 -0.16 3.52
CA PRO A 575 22.72 -0.45 2.37
C PRO A 575 24.09 -0.92 2.84
N GLN A 576 24.68 -1.88 2.14
CA GLN A 576 25.92 -2.53 2.55
C GLN A 576 26.61 -3.23 1.37
N LYS A 577 27.92 -3.40 1.49
CA LYS A 577 28.62 -4.33 0.58
C LYS A 577 28.28 -5.77 0.97
N PRO A 578 28.39 -6.74 0.05
CA PRO A 578 28.55 -8.14 0.42
C PRO A 578 29.62 -8.34 1.51
N THR A 579 29.48 -9.41 2.26
CA THR A 579 30.44 -9.81 3.29
C THR A 579 31.84 -10.03 2.72
N ALA A 580 32.89 -9.76 3.50
CA ALA A 580 34.27 -9.88 3.02
C ALA A 580 34.58 -11.32 2.59
N GLY A 581 35.08 -11.49 1.36
CA GLY A 581 35.26 -12.79 0.72
C GLY A 581 34.07 -13.29 -0.10
N THR A 582 32.87 -12.72 0.09
CA THR A 582 31.65 -13.09 -0.63
C THR A 582 31.52 -12.29 -1.94
N ASP A 583 31.22 -12.99 -3.03
CA ASP A 583 31.04 -12.46 -4.38
C ASP A 583 29.67 -12.92 -4.93
N TYR A 584 29.03 -12.07 -5.73
CA TYR A 584 27.77 -12.39 -6.40
C TYR A 584 28.09 -12.90 -7.81
N ALA A 585 28.10 -14.23 -8.01
CA ALA A 585 28.67 -14.83 -9.23
C ALA A 585 27.78 -14.67 -10.49
N ASP A 586 26.54 -14.23 -10.28
CA ASP A 586 25.59 -13.85 -11.34
C ASP A 586 25.57 -12.34 -11.63
N GLY A 587 26.33 -11.55 -10.87
CA GLY A 587 26.60 -10.13 -11.15
C GLY A 587 25.96 -9.15 -10.16
N ASP A 588 25.92 -7.89 -10.57
CA ASP A 588 25.24 -6.81 -9.84
C ASP A 588 23.73 -6.75 -10.22
N SER A 589 22.96 -6.00 -9.42
CA SER A 589 21.57 -5.62 -9.74
C SER A 589 21.45 -5.07 -11.17
N GLY A 590 20.53 -5.64 -11.96
CA GLY A 590 20.28 -5.30 -13.35
C GLY A 590 21.00 -6.13 -14.41
N VAL A 591 21.75 -7.18 -14.04
CA VAL A 591 22.31 -8.13 -15.00
C VAL A 591 21.24 -9.11 -15.49
N THR A 592 21.06 -9.22 -16.81
CA THR A 592 20.29 -10.31 -17.43
C THR A 592 21.17 -11.55 -17.55
N LEU A 593 20.67 -12.71 -17.12
CA LEU A 593 21.34 -14.01 -17.24
C LEU A 593 21.04 -14.68 -18.59
N GLU A 594 21.88 -15.65 -18.97
CA GLU A 594 21.72 -16.43 -20.19
C GLU A 594 20.59 -17.46 -20.01
N SER A 595 19.64 -17.50 -20.94
CA SER A 595 18.56 -18.47 -21.00
C SER A 595 18.67 -19.31 -22.28
N VAL A 596 18.39 -20.61 -22.18
CA VAL A 596 18.59 -21.57 -23.27
C VAL A 596 17.29 -22.28 -23.59
N ALA A 597 16.70 -21.98 -24.76
CA ALA A 597 15.53 -22.67 -25.28
C ALA A 597 15.82 -24.16 -25.57
N ASN A 598 14.84 -25.02 -25.34
CA ASN A 598 14.89 -26.44 -25.71
C ASN A 598 14.73 -26.69 -27.23
N ARG A 599 14.19 -25.70 -27.96
CA ARG A 599 13.89 -25.76 -29.39
C ARG A 599 14.63 -24.66 -30.15
N GLU A 600 15.40 -25.04 -31.16
CA GLU A 600 16.19 -24.09 -31.96
C GLU A 600 15.30 -23.17 -32.80
N GLY A 601 15.65 -21.88 -32.89
CA GLY A 601 14.94 -20.90 -33.71
C GLY A 601 13.62 -20.37 -33.15
N LEU A 602 13.22 -20.79 -31.95
CA LEU A 602 12.08 -20.26 -31.17
C LEU A 602 12.17 -18.73 -31.04
N ASP A 603 11.06 -18.01 -31.27
CA ASP A 603 10.99 -16.54 -31.21
C ASP A 603 10.44 -15.99 -29.88
N ALA A 604 9.92 -16.86 -29.01
CA ALA A 604 9.66 -16.51 -27.61
C ALA A 604 11.00 -16.21 -26.90
N ASN A 605 10.96 -15.42 -25.82
CA ASN A 605 12.14 -15.03 -25.06
C ASN A 605 11.89 -15.08 -23.55
N VAL A 606 12.92 -15.40 -22.78
CA VAL A 606 12.90 -15.37 -21.31
C VAL A 606 14.12 -14.59 -20.85
N GLU A 607 13.88 -13.44 -20.21
CA GLU A 607 14.90 -12.51 -19.73
C GLU A 607 14.98 -12.56 -18.19
N PRO A 608 15.73 -13.52 -17.61
CA PRO A 608 15.97 -13.57 -16.17
C PRO A 608 16.86 -12.40 -15.74
N ILE A 609 16.29 -11.37 -15.12
CA ILE A 609 17.03 -10.17 -14.69
C ILE A 609 17.28 -10.24 -13.19
N VAL A 610 18.55 -10.22 -12.77
CA VAL A 610 18.93 -10.17 -11.35
C VAL A 610 18.48 -8.84 -10.75
N VAL A 611 17.59 -8.90 -9.75
CA VAL A 611 17.13 -7.73 -8.98
C VAL A 611 17.85 -7.71 -7.63
N ASP A 612 17.83 -8.83 -6.90
CA ASP A 612 18.65 -9.02 -5.70
C ASP A 612 19.71 -10.11 -5.92
N PRO A 613 20.97 -9.75 -6.19
CA PRO A 613 22.04 -10.71 -6.36
C PRO A 613 22.39 -11.49 -5.08
N SER A 614 21.96 -11.05 -3.89
CA SER A 614 22.22 -11.74 -2.62
C SER A 614 21.27 -12.90 -2.31
N GLU A 615 20.14 -13.00 -3.03
CA GLU A 615 19.17 -14.11 -2.92
C GLU A 615 19.29 -15.12 -4.08
N THR A 616 20.31 -14.99 -4.94
CA THR A 616 20.57 -15.95 -6.04
C THR A 616 21.20 -17.23 -5.48
N THR A 617 20.59 -18.38 -5.81
CA THR A 617 20.86 -19.65 -5.10
C THR A 617 21.99 -20.50 -5.69
N GLY A 618 22.26 -20.42 -7.00
CA GLY A 618 23.16 -21.33 -7.71
C GLY A 618 22.48 -22.59 -8.27
N ASP A 619 21.15 -22.59 -8.33
CA ASP A 619 20.34 -23.66 -8.92
C ASP A 619 20.09 -23.49 -10.43
N THR A 620 19.62 -24.57 -11.06
CA THR A 620 19.08 -24.55 -12.42
C THR A 620 17.57 -24.35 -12.37
N TYR A 621 17.07 -23.44 -13.20
CA TYR A 621 15.65 -23.10 -13.33
C TYR A 621 15.14 -23.47 -14.71
N ARG A 622 13.83 -23.68 -14.80
CA ARG A 622 13.13 -23.96 -16.06
C ARG A 622 11.84 -23.15 -16.14
N VAL A 623 11.63 -22.49 -17.28
CA VAL A 623 10.36 -21.84 -17.64
C VAL A 623 9.67 -22.70 -18.70
N ASP A 624 8.55 -23.33 -18.35
CA ASP A 624 7.78 -24.25 -19.19
C ASP A 624 6.55 -23.55 -19.81
N PHE A 625 6.29 -23.74 -21.10
CA PHE A 625 5.09 -23.25 -21.80
C PHE A 625 4.06 -24.35 -22.06
N TYR A 626 2.79 -24.03 -21.86
CA TYR A 626 1.64 -24.92 -22.10
C TYR A 626 0.35 -24.11 -22.27
N GLU A 627 -0.79 -24.79 -22.38
CA GLU A 627 -2.11 -24.16 -22.53
C GLU A 627 -3.07 -24.65 -21.44
N ILE A 628 -3.96 -23.75 -20.99
CA ILE A 628 -5.04 -24.05 -20.05
C ILE A 628 -6.42 -23.69 -20.65
N PRO A 629 -7.50 -24.43 -20.32
CA PRO A 629 -8.84 -24.10 -20.80
C PRO A 629 -9.46 -22.98 -19.96
N ARG A 630 -9.86 -21.89 -20.60
CA ARG A 630 -10.61 -20.78 -20.01
C ARG A 630 -12.05 -20.81 -20.52
N VAL A 631 -13.03 -20.70 -19.62
CA VAL A 631 -14.45 -20.71 -19.95
C VAL A 631 -14.97 -19.27 -19.96
N ASP A 632 -15.54 -18.86 -21.07
CA ASP A 632 -16.29 -17.60 -21.18
C ASP A 632 -17.77 -17.86 -20.87
N PHE A 633 -18.28 -17.18 -19.84
CA PHE A 633 -19.67 -17.28 -19.39
C PHE A 633 -20.58 -16.17 -19.94
N GLU A 634 -20.06 -15.21 -20.72
CA GLU A 634 -20.88 -14.20 -21.40
C GLU A 634 -21.59 -14.76 -22.66
N HIS A 635 -21.04 -15.83 -23.24
CA HIS A 635 -21.65 -16.58 -24.34
C HIS A 635 -22.66 -17.65 -23.83
N ASP A 636 -23.75 -17.86 -24.59
CA ASP A 636 -24.73 -18.93 -24.37
C ASP A 636 -24.84 -19.82 -25.63
N PRO A 637 -24.38 -21.08 -25.61
CA PRO A 637 -23.72 -21.75 -24.47
C PRO A 637 -22.31 -21.17 -24.19
N PRO A 638 -21.79 -21.32 -22.96
CA PRO A 638 -20.43 -20.91 -22.60
C PRO A 638 -19.38 -21.53 -23.53
N GLU A 639 -18.49 -20.70 -24.05
CA GLU A 639 -17.40 -21.11 -24.93
C GLU A 639 -16.15 -21.46 -24.11
N THR A 640 -15.27 -22.32 -24.65
CA THR A 640 -14.02 -22.70 -23.99
C THR A 640 -12.85 -22.47 -24.94
N THR A 641 -12.01 -21.51 -24.60
CA THR A 641 -10.79 -21.18 -25.34
C THR A 641 -9.57 -21.78 -24.64
N MET A 642 -8.52 -22.09 -25.39
CA MET A 642 -7.22 -22.46 -24.83
C MET A 642 -6.38 -21.19 -24.71
N VAL A 643 -5.80 -20.96 -23.54
CA VAL A 643 -4.94 -19.80 -23.24
C VAL A 643 -3.51 -20.29 -23.01
N SER A 644 -2.56 -19.71 -23.73
CA SER A 644 -1.13 -19.97 -23.54
C SER A 644 -0.64 -19.36 -22.22
N VAL A 645 0.05 -20.15 -21.41
CA VAL A 645 0.59 -19.78 -20.10
C VAL A 645 1.98 -20.35 -19.89
N TRP A 646 2.68 -19.85 -18.88
CA TRP A 646 3.97 -20.39 -18.44
C TRP A 646 4.04 -20.67 -16.94
N SER A 647 4.96 -21.55 -16.55
CA SER A 647 5.32 -21.87 -15.15
C SER A 647 6.83 -21.75 -14.94
N LEU A 648 7.25 -21.33 -13.74
CA LEU A 648 8.64 -21.35 -13.30
C LEU A 648 8.88 -22.49 -12.32
N THR A 649 9.85 -23.37 -12.63
CA THR A 649 10.27 -24.46 -11.76
C THR A 649 11.77 -24.36 -11.46
N ASP A 650 12.15 -24.37 -10.20
CA ASP A 650 13.51 -24.74 -9.77
C ASP A 650 13.64 -26.26 -9.92
N VAL A 651 14.52 -26.69 -10.84
CA VAL A 651 14.71 -28.11 -11.16
C VAL A 651 15.85 -28.77 -10.36
N THR A 652 16.61 -28.01 -9.56
CA THR A 652 17.52 -28.59 -8.56
C THR A 652 16.74 -29.06 -7.34
N THR A 653 15.86 -28.23 -6.79
CA THR A 653 15.03 -28.58 -5.61
C THR A 653 13.73 -29.30 -5.99
N ASN A 654 13.31 -29.24 -7.26
CA ASN A 654 12.03 -29.72 -7.77
C ASN A 654 10.84 -28.95 -7.12
N THR A 655 10.91 -27.62 -7.18
CA THR A 655 9.91 -26.70 -6.59
C THR A 655 9.33 -25.81 -7.68
N VAL A 656 8.01 -25.74 -7.80
CA VAL A 656 7.31 -24.76 -8.64
C VAL A 656 7.24 -23.44 -7.88
N LEU A 657 7.72 -22.36 -8.50
CA LEU A 657 7.84 -21.03 -7.89
C LEU A 657 6.81 -20.03 -8.41
N LEU A 658 6.34 -20.22 -9.65
CA LEU A 658 5.23 -19.51 -10.30
C LEU A 658 4.47 -20.52 -11.18
N SER A 659 3.15 -20.43 -11.24
CA SER A 659 2.30 -21.30 -12.06
C SER A 659 1.26 -20.53 -12.85
N ASP A 660 0.85 -21.08 -14.00
CA ASP A 660 -0.28 -20.61 -14.83
C ASP A 660 -0.24 -19.11 -15.15
N GLN A 661 0.96 -18.57 -15.40
CA GLN A 661 1.18 -17.15 -15.65
C GLN A 661 0.73 -16.77 -17.08
N GLU A 662 -0.29 -15.91 -17.19
CA GLU A 662 -0.80 -15.43 -18.49
C GLU A 662 0.06 -14.32 -19.11
N ASN A 663 0.81 -13.52 -18.32
CA ASN A 663 1.56 -12.38 -18.87
C ASN A 663 2.74 -12.85 -19.74
N GLN A 664 2.68 -12.54 -21.03
CA GLN A 664 3.69 -12.84 -22.04
C GLN A 664 4.03 -11.60 -22.90
N SER A 665 3.77 -10.39 -22.40
CA SER A 665 3.88 -9.13 -23.17
C SER A 665 5.30 -8.58 -23.31
N GLY A 666 6.18 -8.86 -22.34
CA GLY A 666 7.48 -8.19 -22.19
C GLY A 666 7.43 -6.82 -21.50
N ASP A 667 6.36 -6.48 -20.79
CA ASP A 667 6.28 -5.31 -19.87
C ASP A 667 7.03 -5.55 -18.53
N GLU A 668 6.83 -4.71 -17.52
CA GLU A 668 7.47 -4.84 -16.20
C GLU A 668 6.59 -5.57 -15.16
N ASN A 669 5.41 -6.06 -15.55
CA ASN A 669 4.46 -6.76 -14.69
C ASN A 669 4.81 -8.25 -14.54
N TYR A 670 6.00 -8.50 -13.97
CA TYR A 670 6.55 -9.83 -13.71
C TYR A 670 7.02 -9.93 -12.27
N LEU A 671 7.00 -11.15 -11.72
CA LEU A 671 7.31 -11.41 -10.33
C LEU A 671 8.80 -11.73 -10.12
N VAL A 672 9.33 -11.31 -8.98
CA VAL A 672 10.68 -11.68 -8.52
C VAL A 672 10.60 -12.98 -7.70
N LYS A 673 11.46 -13.96 -7.99
CA LYS A 673 11.67 -15.17 -7.19
C LYS A 673 13.18 -15.52 -7.17
N HIS A 674 13.69 -15.86 -5.99
CA HIS A 674 15.12 -16.14 -5.72
C HIS A 674 16.04 -15.04 -6.28
N GLY A 675 15.69 -13.77 -5.98
CA GLY A 675 16.43 -12.59 -6.41
C GLY A 675 16.31 -12.21 -7.89
N ILE A 676 15.63 -13.00 -8.72
CA ILE A 676 15.53 -12.82 -10.18
C ILE A 676 14.11 -12.43 -10.59
N LEU A 677 13.97 -11.41 -11.44
CA LEU A 677 12.76 -11.06 -12.16
C LEU A 677 12.61 -11.96 -13.39
N TRP A 678 11.49 -12.67 -13.50
CA TRP A 678 11.27 -13.67 -14.54
C TRP A 678 10.41 -13.10 -15.68
N LYS A 679 11.02 -12.24 -16.50
CA LYS A 679 10.37 -11.54 -17.62
C LYS A 679 10.25 -12.49 -18.83
N VAL A 680 9.05 -12.68 -19.35
CA VAL A 680 8.75 -13.66 -20.42
C VAL A 680 7.99 -13.00 -21.56
N THR A 681 8.54 -13.03 -22.78
CA THR A 681 7.92 -12.46 -23.98
C THR A 681 7.52 -13.60 -24.92
N GLY A 682 6.20 -13.76 -25.15
CA GLY A 682 5.67 -14.74 -26.09
C GLY A 682 5.75 -14.25 -27.54
N ALA A 683 5.92 -15.17 -28.48
CA ALA A 683 5.80 -14.91 -29.91
C ALA A 683 4.44 -15.35 -30.43
N LEU A 684 3.80 -14.51 -31.25
CA LEU A 684 2.56 -14.85 -31.95
C LEU A 684 2.85 -15.44 -33.34
N PRO A 685 1.97 -16.29 -33.90
CA PRO A 685 2.09 -16.77 -35.27
C PRO A 685 2.02 -15.62 -36.29
N GLY A 686 2.80 -15.71 -37.37
CA GLY A 686 2.91 -14.66 -38.38
C GLY A 686 4.26 -14.62 -39.10
N TRP A 687 4.65 -13.44 -39.57
CA TRP A 687 5.93 -13.18 -40.25
C TRP A 687 6.99 -12.64 -39.29
N LYS A 688 8.23 -13.15 -39.34
CA LYS A 688 9.39 -12.42 -38.77
C LYS A 688 9.52 -11.09 -39.49
N ARG A 689 9.96 -10.04 -38.79
CA ARG A 689 10.07 -8.68 -39.33
C ARG A 689 11.49 -8.14 -39.14
N ASN A 690 11.97 -7.42 -40.15
CA ASN A 690 13.26 -6.74 -40.10
C ASN A 690 13.19 -5.45 -39.26
N ALA A 691 14.33 -4.78 -39.10
CA ALA A 691 14.46 -3.55 -38.28
C ALA A 691 13.62 -2.34 -38.75
N LYS A 692 12.89 -2.44 -39.87
CA LYS A 692 11.92 -1.42 -40.35
C LYS A 692 10.46 -1.86 -40.18
N GLY A 693 10.21 -3.05 -39.65
CA GLY A 693 8.86 -3.64 -39.50
C GLY A 693 8.37 -4.41 -40.73
N ASN A 694 9.11 -4.40 -41.84
CA ASN A 694 8.74 -5.14 -43.05
C ASN A 694 9.05 -6.64 -42.86
N PRO A 695 8.23 -7.58 -43.38
CA PRO A 695 8.49 -9.01 -43.30
C PRO A 695 9.88 -9.42 -43.79
N MET A 696 10.47 -10.42 -43.13
CA MET A 696 11.73 -11.03 -43.54
C MET A 696 11.50 -12.05 -44.64
N ILE A 697 12.05 -11.75 -45.80
CA ILE A 697 12.24 -12.68 -46.91
C ILE A 697 13.73 -12.57 -47.27
N ASP A 698 14.35 -13.63 -47.82
CA ASP A 698 15.77 -13.66 -48.18
C ASP A 698 15.97 -14.43 -49.51
N GLU A 699 16.80 -13.94 -50.44
CA GLU A 699 17.32 -14.81 -51.51
C GLU A 699 18.45 -15.69 -50.93
N ILE A 700 18.32 -17.00 -51.16
CA ILE A 700 19.27 -18.00 -50.71
C ILE A 700 19.70 -18.88 -51.88
N GLN A 701 20.91 -19.42 -51.81
CA GLN A 701 21.31 -20.51 -52.67
C GLN A 701 20.52 -21.77 -52.28
N TYR A 702 20.13 -22.58 -53.26
CA TYR A 702 19.56 -23.92 -53.06
C TYR A 702 20.42 -24.74 -52.08
N GLY A 703 19.93 -24.95 -50.86
CA GLY A 703 20.70 -25.43 -49.70
C GLY A 703 20.97 -24.36 -48.61
N ASP A 704 20.04 -23.41 -48.43
CA ASP A 704 19.96 -22.48 -47.29
C ASP A 704 21.23 -21.66 -46.98
N THR A 705 22.02 -21.34 -48.02
CA THR A 705 23.16 -20.43 -47.90
C THR A 705 22.76 -19.03 -48.36
N THR A 706 22.65 -18.08 -47.43
CA THR A 706 22.36 -16.66 -47.73
C THR A 706 23.39 -16.08 -48.71
N ILE A 707 22.91 -15.34 -49.72
CA ILE A 707 23.75 -14.73 -50.74
C ILE A 707 24.05 -13.28 -50.35
N GLU A 708 25.34 -12.94 -50.19
CA GLU A 708 25.82 -11.57 -49.94
C GLU A 708 25.60 -10.68 -51.19
N PRO A 709 24.76 -9.63 -51.12
CA PRO A 709 24.48 -8.76 -52.26
C PRO A 709 25.56 -7.67 -52.41
N ASP A 710 26.38 -7.82 -53.47
CA ASP A 710 27.22 -6.85 -54.22
C ASP A 710 27.96 -5.66 -53.54
N ALA A 711 27.93 -5.57 -52.21
CA ALA A 711 28.40 -4.48 -51.35
C ALA A 711 27.60 -3.15 -51.39
N ASN A 712 26.42 -3.08 -52.01
CA ASN A 712 25.50 -1.94 -51.82
C ASN A 712 24.68 -2.04 -50.52
N GLY A 713 24.47 -3.26 -50.00
CA GLY A 713 24.10 -3.53 -48.61
C GLY A 713 22.61 -3.67 -48.31
N GLY A 714 22.23 -4.83 -47.76
CA GLY A 714 21.04 -4.98 -46.94
C GLY A 714 21.26 -4.52 -45.48
N PRO A 715 20.24 -4.56 -44.61
CA PRO A 715 18.89 -5.07 -44.85
C PRO A 715 17.80 -3.99 -44.96
N GLY A 716 16.79 -4.27 -45.79
CA GLY A 716 15.51 -3.56 -45.81
C GLY A 716 15.51 -2.25 -46.58
N ASN A 717 15.14 -2.28 -47.86
CA ASN A 717 14.39 -1.23 -48.56
C ASN A 717 13.91 -1.79 -49.91
N ASP A 718 12.93 -2.69 -49.85
CA ASP A 718 11.89 -2.94 -50.88
C ASP A 718 12.35 -3.46 -52.27
N VAL A 719 13.66 -3.60 -52.49
CA VAL A 719 14.31 -4.06 -53.72
C VAL A 719 15.25 -5.22 -53.42
N TRP A 720 15.28 -6.19 -54.35
CA TRP A 720 15.77 -7.55 -54.14
C TRP A 720 16.70 -7.94 -55.28
N HIS A 721 17.88 -8.46 -54.97
CA HIS A 721 18.81 -8.94 -56.00
C HIS A 721 18.45 -10.38 -56.38
N SER A 722 19.01 -10.85 -57.51
CA SER A 722 18.86 -12.23 -57.98
C SER A 722 20.22 -12.79 -58.42
N TYR A 723 20.52 -14.03 -58.08
CA TYR A 723 21.81 -14.62 -58.44
C TYR A 723 21.99 -14.72 -59.96
N GLY A 724 22.98 -14.02 -60.51
CA GLY A 724 23.39 -14.17 -61.92
C GLY A 724 22.48 -13.52 -62.97
N SER A 725 21.38 -12.89 -62.59
CA SER A 725 20.67 -11.92 -63.44
C SER A 725 21.31 -10.52 -63.29
N THR A 726 21.03 -9.61 -64.22
CA THR A 726 21.41 -8.19 -64.09
C THR A 726 20.30 -7.31 -63.52
N ALA A 727 19.16 -7.91 -63.15
CA ALA A 727 17.95 -7.21 -62.77
C ALA A 727 17.69 -7.24 -61.27
N GLU A 728 17.30 -6.08 -60.76
CA GLU A 728 16.64 -5.91 -59.47
C GLU A 728 15.17 -6.38 -59.57
N PHE A 729 14.71 -7.10 -58.56
CA PHE A 729 13.33 -7.57 -58.39
C PHE A 729 12.66 -6.84 -57.23
N ILE A 730 11.34 -6.77 -57.26
CA ILE A 730 10.50 -6.19 -56.21
C ILE A 730 9.48 -7.24 -55.81
N PHE A 731 9.64 -7.79 -54.60
CA PHE A 731 8.64 -8.59 -53.93
C PHE A 731 7.81 -7.66 -53.04
N SER A 732 6.57 -7.37 -53.47
CA SER A 732 5.66 -6.46 -52.76
C SER A 732 4.31 -7.13 -52.56
N ALA A 733 3.63 -6.80 -51.46
CA ALA A 733 2.30 -7.31 -51.16
C ALA A 733 1.35 -6.11 -50.96
N GLY A 734 0.51 -5.89 -51.98
CA GLY A 734 -0.21 -4.64 -52.20
C GLY A 734 -1.72 -4.76 -52.01
N GLY A 735 -2.27 -4.00 -51.06
CA GLY A 735 -3.71 -3.78 -50.92
C GLY A 735 -4.18 -2.48 -51.59
N GLY A 736 -5.47 -2.38 -51.92
CA GLY A 736 -6.07 -1.23 -52.62
C GLY A 736 -5.99 0.13 -51.89
N ASP A 737 -5.54 0.16 -50.64
CA ASP A 737 -5.30 1.38 -49.85
C ASP A 737 -3.87 1.95 -50.01
N GLY A 738 -2.96 1.25 -50.71
CA GLY A 738 -1.61 1.74 -51.00
C GLY A 738 -0.59 1.66 -49.86
N GLY A 739 -0.74 0.70 -48.93
CA GLY A 739 0.24 0.42 -47.88
C GLY A 739 1.18 -0.73 -48.25
N GLU A 740 2.48 -0.47 -48.30
CA GLU A 740 3.53 -1.48 -48.51
C GLU A 740 3.64 -2.41 -47.29
N GLY A 741 3.59 -3.73 -47.51
CA GLY A 741 3.81 -4.74 -46.45
C GLY A 741 2.59 -5.53 -45.96
N ARG A 742 1.47 -5.57 -46.71
CA ARG A 742 0.27 -6.38 -46.37
C ARG A 742 0.23 -7.70 -47.13
N PHE A 743 0.58 -8.80 -46.47
CA PHE A 743 0.53 -10.15 -47.04
C PHE A 743 -0.81 -10.89 -46.91
N THR A 744 -1.78 -10.40 -46.12
CA THR A 744 -3.11 -11.04 -45.98
C THR A 744 -4.20 -10.20 -46.65
N ARG A 745 -5.31 -10.86 -47.04
CA ARG A 745 -6.36 -10.22 -47.84
C ARG A 745 -7.09 -9.10 -47.09
N ASP A 746 -7.17 -9.24 -45.76
CA ASP A 746 -7.94 -8.50 -44.77
C ASP A 746 -7.11 -7.48 -43.95
N GLY A 747 -5.83 -7.78 -43.69
CA GLY A 747 -4.91 -7.02 -42.86
C GLY A 747 -4.62 -7.58 -41.45
N GLY A 748 -5.24 -8.69 -41.03
CA GLY A 748 -5.16 -9.29 -39.70
C GLY A 748 -4.99 -10.82 -39.63
N ASP A 749 -5.38 -11.58 -40.66
CA ASP A 749 -5.38 -13.06 -40.70
C ASP A 749 -3.97 -13.71 -40.78
N LEU A 750 -3.05 -13.32 -39.88
CA LEU A 750 -1.75 -13.98 -39.70
C LEU A 750 -1.86 -15.33 -38.97
N GLY A 751 -3.02 -15.64 -38.37
CA GLY A 751 -3.24 -16.85 -37.56
C GLY A 751 -3.17 -18.18 -38.32
N ASN A 752 -3.20 -18.16 -39.66
CA ASN A 752 -3.02 -19.35 -40.49
C ASN A 752 -1.53 -19.72 -40.71
N LEU A 753 -0.60 -18.81 -40.42
CA LEU A 753 0.84 -19.07 -40.51
C LEU A 753 1.29 -19.85 -39.27
N ASP A 754 2.18 -20.83 -39.46
CA ASP A 754 2.80 -21.60 -38.40
C ASP A 754 4.34 -21.44 -38.44
N SER A 755 5.07 -22.22 -37.64
CA SER A 755 6.52 -22.16 -37.56
C SER A 755 7.26 -22.57 -38.84
N ARG A 756 6.58 -23.09 -39.87
CA ARG A 756 7.19 -23.52 -41.14
C ARG A 756 7.48 -22.31 -42.03
N ASP A 757 8.73 -22.18 -42.46
CA ASP A 757 9.14 -21.14 -43.42
C ASP A 757 8.62 -21.48 -44.81
N ILE A 758 8.24 -20.48 -45.60
CA ILE A 758 7.75 -20.68 -46.98
C ILE A 758 8.90 -20.43 -47.95
N TYR A 759 9.04 -21.27 -48.98
CA TYR A 759 10.09 -21.15 -49.99
C TYR A 759 9.48 -21.11 -51.39
N MET A 760 9.84 -20.09 -52.18
CA MET A 760 9.56 -20.00 -53.61
C MET A 760 10.81 -20.43 -54.39
N ILE A 761 10.71 -21.54 -55.12
CA ILE A 761 11.83 -22.19 -55.83
C ILE A 761 11.59 -22.09 -57.33
N TRP A 762 12.43 -21.35 -58.04
CA TRP A 762 12.33 -21.10 -59.48
C TRP A 762 13.06 -22.19 -60.28
N ASP A 763 12.44 -23.35 -60.41
CA ASP A 763 13.02 -24.52 -61.11
C ASP A 763 12.41 -24.82 -62.48
N TYR A 764 11.44 -24.01 -62.95
CA TYR A 764 10.87 -24.08 -64.31
C TYR A 764 10.34 -25.46 -64.72
N ALA A 765 9.90 -26.27 -63.76
CA ALA A 765 9.43 -27.63 -64.01
C ALA A 765 7.99 -27.67 -64.57
N ASP A 766 7.74 -28.56 -65.54
CA ASP A 766 6.42 -28.70 -66.20
C ASP A 766 5.29 -29.17 -65.25
N ASP A 767 5.61 -29.63 -64.03
CA ASP A 767 4.65 -30.01 -62.97
C ASP A 767 4.34 -28.88 -61.97
N ASN A 768 4.88 -27.68 -62.19
CA ASN A 768 4.55 -26.48 -61.42
C ASN A 768 3.21 -25.90 -61.87
N TYR A 769 2.10 -26.43 -61.35
CA TYR A 769 0.76 -25.92 -61.61
C TYR A 769 0.40 -24.69 -60.75
N GLY A 770 -0.37 -23.77 -61.34
CA GLY A 770 -0.99 -22.62 -60.67
C GLY A 770 -2.38 -22.33 -61.22
N MET A 771 -3.27 -21.77 -60.40
CA MET A 771 -4.69 -21.60 -60.74
C MET A 771 -5.14 -20.13 -60.69
N TRP A 772 -5.65 -19.60 -61.81
CA TRP A 772 -6.21 -18.24 -61.88
C TRP A 772 -7.67 -18.22 -61.38
N VAL A 773 -7.86 -18.53 -60.09
CA VAL A 773 -9.17 -18.60 -59.40
C VAL A 773 -9.99 -17.32 -59.52
N PHE A 774 -9.31 -16.17 -59.62
CA PHE A 774 -9.98 -14.86 -59.70
C PHE A 774 -10.34 -14.43 -61.13
N ASP A 775 -9.84 -15.15 -62.16
CA ASP A 775 -10.09 -14.88 -63.59
C ASP A 775 -10.76 -16.05 -64.32
N GLY A 776 -11.62 -16.81 -63.63
CA GLY A 776 -12.47 -17.84 -64.23
C GLY A 776 -11.97 -19.28 -64.11
N ASN A 777 -11.09 -19.55 -63.13
CA ASN A 777 -10.54 -20.88 -62.83
C ASN A 777 -9.69 -21.46 -63.98
N GLU A 778 -8.90 -20.62 -64.66
CA GLU A 778 -7.98 -21.10 -65.69
C GLU A 778 -6.67 -21.63 -65.08
N LEU A 779 -6.40 -22.92 -65.31
CA LEU A 779 -5.18 -23.62 -64.90
C LEU A 779 -4.00 -23.28 -65.82
N GLY A 780 -2.83 -23.00 -65.25
CA GLY A 780 -1.59 -22.76 -65.98
C GLY A 780 -0.37 -23.47 -65.39
N VAL A 781 0.72 -23.48 -66.15
CA VAL A 781 2.07 -23.86 -65.65
C VAL A 781 2.81 -22.58 -65.28
N ILE A 782 3.47 -22.58 -64.12
CA ILE A 782 4.18 -21.45 -63.54
C ILE A 782 5.68 -21.73 -63.39
N PRO A 783 6.57 -20.73 -63.44
CA PRO A 783 8.02 -20.94 -63.44
C PRO A 783 8.63 -21.35 -62.09
N PHE A 784 7.84 -21.41 -61.01
CA PHE A 784 8.28 -21.74 -59.66
C PHE A 784 7.31 -22.67 -58.94
N LYS A 785 7.77 -23.31 -57.86
CA LYS A 785 6.91 -23.94 -56.85
C LYS A 785 6.98 -23.22 -55.52
N LEU A 786 5.90 -23.32 -54.75
CA LEU A 786 5.83 -22.91 -53.35
C LEU A 786 5.82 -24.15 -52.45
N ILE A 787 6.62 -24.12 -51.39
CA ILE A 787 6.61 -25.13 -50.31
C ILE A 787 6.60 -24.45 -48.95
N GLN A 788 5.91 -25.00 -47.96
CA GLN A 788 6.27 -24.82 -46.55
C GLN A 788 7.37 -25.84 -46.21
N ARG A 789 8.38 -25.42 -45.45
CA ARG A 789 9.35 -26.34 -44.84
C ARG A 789 9.38 -26.12 -43.33
N ASP A 790 9.26 -27.21 -42.58
CA ASP A 790 9.48 -27.19 -41.15
C ASP A 790 10.99 -26.99 -40.83
N PRO A 791 11.35 -25.99 -40.02
CA PRO A 791 12.74 -25.60 -39.79
C PRO A 791 13.54 -26.60 -38.93
N LEU A 792 12.88 -27.56 -38.28
CA LEU A 792 13.49 -28.47 -37.31
C LEU A 792 13.61 -29.90 -37.84
N THR A 793 12.59 -30.36 -38.55
CA THR A 793 12.50 -31.69 -39.17
C THR A 793 12.97 -31.69 -40.62
N GLY A 794 12.91 -30.54 -41.30
CA GLY A 794 13.12 -30.43 -42.74
C GLY A 794 11.98 -31.01 -43.58
N GLU A 795 10.81 -31.29 -42.99
CA GLU A 795 9.63 -31.77 -43.72
C GLU A 795 9.10 -30.69 -44.66
N GLU A 796 8.98 -31.01 -45.95
CA GLU A 796 8.49 -30.10 -47.00
C GLU A 796 7.05 -30.47 -47.38
N THR A 797 6.12 -29.51 -47.21
CA THR A 797 4.74 -29.59 -47.69
C THR A 797 4.60 -28.67 -48.90
N ARG A 798 4.15 -29.19 -50.05
CA ARG A 798 3.95 -28.37 -51.25
C ARG A 798 2.65 -27.58 -51.15
N LEU A 799 2.71 -26.29 -51.48
CA LEU A 799 1.60 -25.35 -51.36
C LEU A 799 0.88 -25.18 -52.71
N LEU A 800 -0.38 -24.78 -52.63
CA LEU A 800 -1.27 -24.47 -53.76
C LEU A 800 -1.09 -23.00 -54.18
N PRO A 801 -0.53 -22.71 -55.38
CA PRO A 801 -0.32 -21.35 -55.86
C PRO A 801 -1.55 -20.87 -56.65
N PHE A 802 -2.30 -19.95 -56.05
CA PHE A 802 -3.46 -19.32 -56.69
C PHE A 802 -3.09 -17.93 -57.22
N PHE A 803 -3.78 -17.46 -58.27
CA PHE A 803 -3.41 -16.26 -59.02
C PHE A 803 -4.58 -15.36 -59.40
N PHE A 804 -4.24 -14.08 -59.62
CA PHE A 804 -5.03 -13.10 -60.35
C PHE A 804 -4.13 -12.38 -61.36
N SER A 805 -4.55 -12.29 -62.61
CA SER A 805 -3.69 -11.93 -63.75
C SER A 805 -3.30 -10.46 -63.85
N GLY A 806 -4.01 -9.55 -63.16
CA GLY A 806 -3.71 -8.11 -63.11
C GLY A 806 -3.78 -7.32 -64.44
N GLY A 807 -3.90 -8.00 -65.58
CA GLY A 807 -3.71 -7.46 -66.92
C GLY A 807 -3.11 -8.46 -67.93
N GLY A 808 -2.61 -9.61 -67.48
CA GLY A 808 -2.10 -10.71 -68.30
C GLY A 808 -3.19 -11.56 -68.98
N THR A 809 -2.82 -12.78 -69.40
CA THR A 809 -3.75 -13.80 -69.91
C THR A 809 -3.92 -14.90 -68.86
N PRO A 810 -5.14 -15.22 -68.40
CA PRO A 810 -5.34 -16.31 -67.44
C PRO A 810 -4.77 -17.64 -67.92
N GLY A 811 -4.34 -18.49 -66.99
CA GLY A 811 -3.65 -19.75 -67.29
C GLY A 811 -2.24 -19.59 -67.87
N VAL A 812 -1.71 -18.37 -67.98
CA VAL A 812 -0.36 -18.08 -68.51
C VAL A 812 0.35 -17.09 -67.59
N TYR A 813 1.43 -17.55 -66.93
CA TYR A 813 2.30 -16.67 -66.14
C TYR A 813 3.13 -15.78 -67.07
N ASP A 814 2.87 -14.48 -67.10
CA ASP A 814 3.62 -13.52 -67.92
C ASP A 814 3.78 -12.15 -67.26
N ILE A 815 5.04 -11.71 -67.14
CA ILE A 815 5.44 -10.40 -66.63
C ILE A 815 5.95 -9.46 -67.73
N SER A 816 5.65 -9.75 -69.00
CA SER A 816 6.15 -8.98 -70.14
C SER A 816 5.60 -7.55 -70.21
N ALA A 817 6.40 -6.62 -70.73
CA ALA A 817 6.05 -5.21 -70.85
C ALA A 817 4.98 -4.90 -71.92
N ASP A 818 4.61 -5.88 -72.76
CA ASP A 818 3.54 -5.73 -73.76
C ASP A 818 2.13 -5.87 -73.14
N THR A 819 2.03 -6.47 -71.95
CA THR A 819 0.85 -6.51 -71.09
C THR A 819 1.09 -5.61 -69.86
N PRO A 820 0.44 -4.43 -69.73
CA PRO A 820 0.61 -3.57 -68.56
C PRO A 820 -0.46 -3.82 -67.48
N ASP A 821 -0.08 -3.70 -66.20
CA ASP A 821 -1.03 -3.63 -65.08
C ASP A 821 -1.91 -2.36 -65.17
N GLY A 822 -3.21 -2.56 -64.95
CA GLY A 822 -4.21 -1.49 -64.99
C GLY A 822 -4.18 -0.51 -63.81
N TRP A 823 -3.49 -0.82 -62.72
CA TRP A 823 -3.52 -0.01 -61.47
C TRP A 823 -2.32 0.92 -61.30
N GLN A 824 -1.12 0.45 -61.61
CA GLN A 824 0.13 1.16 -61.36
C GLN A 824 0.96 1.43 -62.64
N GLY A 825 0.63 0.79 -63.77
CA GLY A 825 1.29 1.04 -65.06
C GLY A 825 2.68 0.40 -65.21
N TRP A 826 3.01 -0.54 -64.34
CA TRP A 826 4.12 -1.49 -64.49
C TRP A 826 3.76 -2.57 -65.53
N PRO A 827 4.69 -3.46 -65.92
CA PRO A 827 4.34 -4.73 -66.55
C PRO A 827 3.26 -5.48 -65.76
N ALA A 828 2.56 -6.40 -66.42
CA ALA A 828 1.60 -7.28 -65.78
C ALA A 828 2.30 -8.06 -64.66
N THR A 829 1.58 -8.25 -63.57
CA THR A 829 2.08 -8.99 -62.41
C THR A 829 0.99 -9.94 -61.98
N ASP A 830 1.25 -11.23 -62.18
CA ASP A 830 0.41 -12.29 -61.63
C ASP A 830 0.48 -12.23 -60.10
N TRP A 831 -0.60 -11.77 -59.47
CA TRP A 831 -0.69 -11.67 -58.01
C TRP A 831 -0.74 -13.08 -57.44
N CYS A 832 0.34 -13.51 -56.82
CA CYS A 832 0.49 -14.84 -56.23
C CYS A 832 -0.15 -14.91 -54.84
N TYR A 833 -0.89 -15.98 -54.58
CA TYR A 833 -1.48 -16.32 -53.30
C TYR A 833 -1.04 -17.75 -52.94
N ALA A 834 -0.75 -18.00 -51.67
CA ALA A 834 -0.28 -19.30 -51.19
C ALA A 834 -1.31 -19.91 -50.26
N TYR A 835 -1.80 -21.09 -50.61
CA TYR A 835 -2.75 -21.86 -49.81
C TYR A 835 -2.11 -23.19 -49.38
N THR A 836 -2.42 -23.65 -48.16
CA THR A 836 -2.25 -25.08 -47.80
C THR A 836 -3.42 -25.89 -48.38
N GLY A 837 -3.22 -27.18 -48.59
CA GLY A 837 -4.25 -28.13 -49.07
C GLY A 837 -3.60 -29.40 -49.63
N ASP A 838 -4.40 -30.30 -50.22
CA ASP A 838 -3.89 -31.53 -50.84
C ASP A 838 -3.28 -31.25 -52.23
N TRP A 839 -1.98 -30.95 -52.26
CA TRP A 839 -1.22 -30.76 -53.51
C TRP A 839 -1.27 -31.99 -54.43
N ASP A 840 -1.24 -33.21 -53.90
CA ASP A 840 -1.19 -34.42 -54.72
C ASP A 840 -2.54 -34.66 -55.41
N ALA A 841 -3.66 -34.31 -54.77
CA ALA A 841 -4.97 -34.26 -55.40
C ALA A 841 -5.06 -33.14 -56.46
N PHE A 842 -4.68 -31.91 -56.10
CA PHE A 842 -4.68 -30.76 -57.02
C PHE A 842 -3.85 -31.03 -58.29
N ALA A 843 -2.64 -31.59 -58.13
CA ALA A 843 -1.76 -31.92 -59.23
C ALA A 843 -2.27 -33.10 -60.09
N ALA A 844 -3.07 -34.01 -59.52
CA ALA A 844 -3.71 -35.09 -60.28
C ALA A 844 -4.85 -34.55 -61.16
N ASP A 845 -5.76 -33.77 -60.59
CA ASP A 845 -6.92 -33.20 -61.27
C ASP A 845 -6.50 -32.11 -62.29
N ALA A 846 -5.39 -31.41 -62.02
CA ALA A 846 -4.70 -30.54 -62.97
C ALA A 846 -4.09 -31.33 -64.15
N ALA A 847 -3.51 -32.51 -63.91
CA ALA A 847 -2.84 -33.30 -64.94
C ALA A 847 -3.79 -34.07 -65.88
N ASP A 848 -5.02 -34.35 -65.46
CA ASP A 848 -6.07 -34.94 -66.33
C ASP A 848 -7.12 -33.92 -66.83
N GLY A 849 -7.13 -32.71 -66.25
CA GLY A 849 -7.94 -31.58 -66.69
C GLY A 849 -9.39 -31.62 -66.19
N THR A 850 -9.62 -32.14 -64.98
CA THR A 850 -10.94 -32.26 -64.34
C THR A 850 -11.21 -31.22 -63.24
N ILE A 851 -10.25 -30.33 -62.99
CA ILE A 851 -10.32 -29.30 -61.95
C ILE A 851 -11.34 -28.18 -62.31
N ASP A 852 -12.55 -28.28 -61.73
CA ASP A 852 -13.68 -27.35 -61.96
C ASP A 852 -13.89 -26.32 -60.80
N ASP A 853 -13.41 -26.60 -59.59
CA ASP A 853 -13.75 -25.86 -58.35
C ASP A 853 -12.53 -25.69 -57.41
N PRO A 854 -12.10 -24.46 -57.08
CA PRO A 854 -10.87 -24.20 -56.30
C PRO A 854 -11.03 -24.21 -54.77
N ASP A 855 -12.23 -24.52 -54.25
CA ASP A 855 -12.49 -24.72 -52.82
C ASP A 855 -12.61 -26.23 -52.48
N SER A 856 -11.90 -27.12 -53.19
CA SER A 856 -12.15 -28.57 -53.19
C SER A 856 -11.04 -29.47 -52.61
N HIS A 857 -9.85 -28.94 -52.35
CA HIS A 857 -8.68 -29.66 -51.81
C HIS A 857 -8.35 -29.31 -50.34
N GLY A 858 -9.20 -28.54 -49.65
CA GLY A 858 -9.06 -28.21 -48.22
C GLY A 858 -8.30 -26.91 -47.95
N GLU A 859 -8.53 -25.91 -48.80
CA GLU A 859 -7.69 -24.75 -49.00
C GLU A 859 -7.71 -23.75 -47.83
N THR A 860 -6.54 -23.39 -47.29
CA THR A 860 -6.39 -22.32 -46.28
C THR A 860 -5.32 -21.31 -46.68
N GLU A 861 -5.68 -20.03 -46.80
CA GLU A 861 -4.78 -18.93 -47.21
C GLU A 861 -3.69 -18.69 -46.16
N LEU A 862 -2.42 -18.85 -46.55
CA LEU A 862 -1.24 -18.44 -45.78
C LEU A 862 -0.83 -17.00 -46.12
N PHE A 863 -0.89 -16.65 -47.41
CA PHE A 863 -0.71 -15.28 -47.87
C PHE A 863 -1.39 -15.01 -49.21
N SER A 864 -1.51 -13.73 -49.53
CA SER A 864 -2.24 -13.17 -50.67
C SER A 864 -1.44 -12.07 -51.36
N ARG A 865 -1.77 -11.81 -52.63
CA ARG A 865 -1.34 -10.61 -53.39
C ARG A 865 0.18 -10.36 -53.43
N LEU A 866 0.99 -11.43 -53.38
CA LEU A 866 2.43 -11.33 -53.61
C LEU A 866 2.69 -11.01 -55.08
N VAL A 867 3.16 -9.80 -55.33
CA VAL A 867 3.65 -9.33 -56.63
C VAL A 867 5.13 -9.65 -56.75
N VAL A 868 5.53 -10.26 -57.86
CA VAL A 868 6.93 -10.38 -58.28
C VAL A 868 7.13 -9.51 -59.52
N ALA A 869 7.74 -8.34 -59.35
CA ALA A 869 8.05 -7.42 -60.44
C ALA A 869 9.56 -7.31 -60.68
N SER A 870 9.96 -6.96 -61.90
CA SER A 870 11.33 -6.58 -62.25
C SER A 870 11.43 -5.06 -62.31
N ALA A 871 12.47 -4.47 -61.73
CA ALA A 871 12.70 -3.01 -61.69
C ALA A 871 13.44 -2.45 -62.92
N GLU A 872 13.88 -3.33 -63.83
CA GLU A 872 14.54 -2.98 -65.10
C GLU A 872 13.61 -2.34 -66.15
N ASP A 873 14.19 -1.56 -67.07
CA ASP A 873 13.55 -1.02 -68.29
C ASP A 873 12.99 -2.13 -69.24
N THR A 874 13.29 -3.40 -68.98
CA THR A 874 12.77 -4.56 -69.70
C THR A 874 12.62 -5.75 -68.73
N PRO A 875 11.41 -6.30 -68.54
CA PRO A 875 11.20 -7.37 -67.57
C PRO A 875 11.94 -8.65 -67.92
N VAL A 876 12.48 -9.29 -66.90
CA VAL A 876 13.07 -10.63 -66.94
C VAL A 876 12.54 -11.44 -65.75
N LEU A 877 12.43 -12.75 -65.92
CA LEU A 877 12.11 -13.68 -64.82
C LEU A 877 13.38 -14.02 -64.02
N PRO A 878 13.29 -14.33 -62.71
CA PRO A 878 14.39 -14.90 -61.94
C PRO A 878 14.95 -16.16 -62.61
N ILE A 879 16.26 -16.41 -62.47
CA ILE A 879 16.90 -17.51 -63.21
C ILE A 879 16.53 -18.89 -62.63
N GLU A 880 16.69 -19.93 -63.45
CA GLU A 880 16.60 -21.33 -63.01
C GLU A 880 17.57 -21.57 -61.83
N GLY A 881 17.01 -21.90 -60.66
CA GLY A 881 17.74 -22.15 -59.42
C GLY A 881 17.69 -21.03 -58.37
N SER A 882 17.08 -19.87 -58.63
CA SER A 882 16.81 -18.86 -57.58
C SER A 882 15.81 -19.39 -56.56
N VAL A 883 16.06 -19.12 -55.27
CA VAL A 883 15.20 -19.52 -54.16
C VAL A 883 14.99 -18.35 -53.21
N TYR A 884 13.73 -18.03 -52.92
CA TYR A 884 13.33 -16.97 -51.99
C TYR A 884 12.66 -17.60 -50.76
N LYS A 885 13.25 -17.41 -49.58
CA LYS A 885 12.74 -17.91 -48.29
C LYS A 885 11.97 -16.79 -47.60
N PHE A 886 10.70 -17.00 -47.30
CA PHE A 886 9.81 -16.12 -46.55
C PHE A 886 9.74 -16.63 -45.10
N SER A 887 10.24 -15.84 -44.15
CA SER A 887 10.52 -16.32 -42.79
C SER A 887 9.36 -16.07 -41.82
N THR A 888 8.74 -17.13 -41.29
CA THR A 888 7.66 -17.04 -40.29
C THR A 888 8.19 -16.91 -38.86
N THR A 889 7.40 -16.39 -37.93
CA THR A 889 7.69 -16.48 -36.49
C THR A 889 7.55 -17.92 -36.01
N LYS A 890 8.33 -18.27 -34.98
CA LYS A 890 8.34 -19.58 -34.31
C LYS A 890 7.70 -19.37 -32.94
N PRO A 891 6.36 -19.34 -32.84
CA PRO A 891 5.66 -19.22 -31.56
C PRO A 891 5.97 -20.40 -30.66
N GLN A 892 5.91 -20.17 -29.34
CA GLN A 892 5.99 -21.20 -28.31
C GLN A 892 4.82 -22.19 -28.44
N LEU A 893 5.12 -23.47 -28.27
CA LEU A 893 4.17 -24.58 -28.32
C LEU A 893 4.14 -25.31 -26.96
N PRO A 894 3.05 -26.03 -26.63
CA PRO A 894 3.00 -26.83 -25.41
C PRO A 894 4.15 -27.84 -25.30
N GLY A 895 5.00 -27.67 -24.29
CA GLY A 895 6.22 -28.47 -24.09
C GLY A 895 7.52 -27.80 -24.56
N ASP A 896 7.48 -26.59 -25.10
CA ASP A 896 8.65 -25.72 -25.16
C ASP A 896 9.05 -25.25 -23.76
N TYR A 897 10.35 -25.07 -23.53
CA TYR A 897 10.86 -24.54 -22.27
C TYR A 897 12.23 -23.87 -22.43
N PHE A 898 12.54 -22.93 -21.52
CA PHE A 898 13.87 -22.36 -21.35
C PHE A 898 14.52 -22.92 -20.10
N THR A 899 15.85 -23.15 -20.15
CA THR A 899 16.68 -23.52 -18.99
C THR A 899 17.62 -22.37 -18.65
N ILE A 900 17.77 -22.06 -17.35
CA ILE A 900 18.60 -20.97 -16.85
C ILE A 900 19.49 -21.54 -15.72
N ASP A 901 20.81 -21.50 -15.90
CA ASP A 901 21.79 -21.93 -14.87
C ASP A 901 22.30 -20.72 -14.09
N THR A 902 21.99 -20.66 -12.79
CA THR A 902 22.55 -19.63 -11.89
C THR A 902 23.83 -20.13 -11.20
N LYS A 903 24.61 -19.22 -10.63
CA LYS A 903 25.86 -19.50 -9.87
C LYS A 903 25.75 -19.09 -8.40
N GLY A 904 24.84 -18.18 -8.08
CA GLY A 904 24.50 -17.76 -6.74
C GLY A 904 25.57 -16.95 -6.01
N VAL A 905 25.37 -16.83 -4.69
CA VAL A 905 26.32 -16.22 -3.77
C VAL A 905 27.48 -17.19 -3.48
N VAL A 906 28.71 -16.80 -3.83
CA VAL A 906 29.91 -17.63 -3.65
C VAL A 906 30.92 -17.00 -2.69
N PHE A 907 31.71 -17.83 -2.01
CA PHE A 907 32.78 -17.39 -1.12
C PHE A 907 34.17 -17.74 -1.68
N ASP A 908 35.04 -16.75 -1.81
CA ASP A 908 36.45 -16.91 -2.14
C ASP A 908 37.39 -16.46 -1.00
N GLN A 909 38.26 -17.38 -0.58
CA GLN A 909 39.32 -17.14 0.40
C GLN A 909 40.35 -16.10 -0.09
N ALA A 910 40.71 -16.10 -1.37
CA ALA A 910 41.69 -15.14 -1.89
C ALA A 910 41.12 -13.72 -1.90
N LYS A 911 39.83 -13.56 -2.19
CA LYS A 911 39.08 -12.32 -2.02
C LYS A 911 38.95 -11.92 -0.55
N LEU A 912 38.68 -12.84 0.38
CA LEU A 912 38.66 -12.53 1.83
C LEU A 912 39.98 -11.90 2.28
N GLU A 913 41.13 -12.47 1.91
CA GLU A 913 42.44 -11.96 2.29
C GLU A 913 42.68 -10.50 1.82
N ASN A 914 42.07 -10.10 0.70
CA ASN A 914 42.11 -8.72 0.20
C ASN A 914 41.01 -7.81 0.78
N ASP A 915 39.87 -8.36 1.18
CA ASP A 915 38.74 -7.62 1.76
C ASP A 915 38.94 -7.31 3.26
N LEU A 916 39.74 -8.12 3.98
CA LEU A 916 40.08 -7.87 5.39
C LEU A 916 40.73 -6.50 5.64
N ASP A 917 41.59 -6.02 4.74
CA ASP A 917 42.21 -4.69 4.84
C ASP A 917 41.25 -3.53 4.49
N LYS A 918 40.04 -3.84 3.99
CA LYS A 918 38.99 -2.85 3.68
C LYS A 918 38.06 -2.59 4.88
N ILE A 919 38.13 -3.40 5.94
CA ILE A 919 37.33 -3.25 7.16
C ILE A 919 37.51 -1.86 7.78
N LYS A 920 36.40 -1.20 8.10
CA LYS A 920 36.37 0.13 8.70
C LYS A 920 35.48 0.17 9.93
N VAL A 921 35.81 1.09 10.83
CA VAL A 921 35.00 1.41 12.02
C VAL A 921 34.50 2.85 11.87
N VAL A 922 33.19 3.06 12.04
CA VAL A 922 32.52 4.35 11.83
C VAL A 922 31.56 4.70 12.98
N PRO A 923 31.56 5.95 13.47
CA PRO A 923 32.58 6.98 13.27
C PRO A 923 33.90 6.65 13.98
N ASN A 924 35.03 6.98 13.34
CA ASN A 924 36.36 6.87 13.95
C ASN A 924 37.20 8.11 13.53
N PRO A 925 37.53 9.03 14.45
CA PRO A 925 37.23 9.00 15.89
C PRO A 925 35.74 9.14 16.21
N TYR A 926 35.29 8.42 17.23
CA TYR A 926 34.01 8.66 17.90
C TYR A 926 34.10 9.93 18.77
N ARG A 927 33.12 10.83 18.70
CA ARG A 927 33.20 12.19 19.28
C ARG A 927 31.97 12.55 20.12
N ASN A 928 31.87 11.92 21.29
CA ASN A 928 30.80 12.05 22.30
C ASN A 928 29.44 11.52 21.85
N GLN A 929 29.03 11.89 20.64
CA GLN A 929 27.82 11.45 19.95
C GLN A 929 28.15 11.02 18.51
N SER A 930 27.23 10.28 17.91
CA SER A 930 27.24 9.85 16.51
C SER A 930 25.91 10.19 15.81
N THR A 931 25.89 10.23 14.48
CA THR A 931 24.65 10.42 13.69
C THR A 931 23.75 9.18 13.66
N TYR A 932 24.14 8.09 14.33
CA TYR A 932 23.35 6.85 14.49
C TYR A 932 22.67 6.75 15.87
N GLU A 933 22.60 7.85 16.62
CA GLU A 933 22.23 7.86 18.04
C GLU A 933 21.03 8.76 18.29
N LEU A 934 19.93 8.15 18.75
CA LEU A 934 18.71 8.88 19.12
C LEU A 934 18.90 9.70 20.40
N ASN A 935 19.81 9.28 21.29
CA ASN A 935 20.11 9.95 22.55
C ASN A 935 21.50 9.54 23.10
N GLN A 936 21.97 10.26 24.12
CA GLN A 936 23.27 10.07 24.77
C GLN A 936 23.52 8.72 25.47
N PHE A 937 22.50 7.87 25.61
CA PHE A 937 22.58 6.55 26.25
C PHE A 937 22.73 5.43 25.21
N ASN A 938 22.10 5.58 24.04
CA ASN A 938 22.12 4.63 22.92
C ASN A 938 23.39 4.77 22.05
N ARG A 939 24.57 4.87 22.70
CA ARG A 939 25.86 5.12 22.03
C ARG A 939 26.27 3.94 21.14
N ARG A 940 26.74 4.19 19.92
CA ARG A 940 27.17 3.13 19.00
C ARG A 940 28.26 3.53 18.00
N ILE A 941 29.11 2.55 17.68
CA ILE A 941 29.96 2.55 16.47
C ILE A 941 29.68 1.28 15.67
N LYS A 942 29.79 1.36 14.34
CA LYS A 942 29.65 0.21 13.44
C LYS A 942 31.01 -0.22 12.90
N PHE A 943 31.30 -1.51 12.96
CA PHE A 943 32.29 -2.18 12.12
C PHE A 943 31.63 -2.52 10.78
N THR A 944 32.34 -2.39 9.67
CA THR A 944 31.79 -2.46 8.30
C THR A 944 32.74 -3.19 7.35
N ASN A 945 32.21 -3.82 6.30
CA ASN A 945 32.93 -4.71 5.37
C ASN A 945 33.48 -5.96 6.10
N LEU A 946 32.73 -6.48 7.07
CA LEU A 946 33.06 -7.71 7.81
C LEU A 946 32.81 -8.98 6.96
N PRO A 947 33.52 -10.09 7.23
CA PRO A 947 33.22 -11.42 6.68
C PRO A 947 31.87 -11.98 7.19
N PRO A 948 31.40 -13.12 6.66
CA PRO A 948 30.19 -13.81 7.15
C PRO A 948 30.26 -14.09 8.65
N GLU A 949 31.35 -14.72 9.12
CA GLU A 949 31.62 -14.91 10.55
C GLU A 949 32.92 -14.21 10.97
N CYS A 950 32.92 -13.58 12.15
CA CYS A 950 34.17 -13.17 12.80
C CYS A 950 34.05 -12.95 14.30
N THR A 951 35.15 -13.20 15.03
CA THR A 951 35.33 -12.66 16.38
C THR A 951 36.00 -11.29 16.31
N ILE A 952 35.39 -10.28 16.91
CA ILE A 952 35.97 -8.94 17.13
C ILE A 952 36.41 -8.84 18.59
N ARG A 953 37.70 -8.56 18.83
CA ARG A 953 38.28 -8.43 20.17
C ARG A 953 38.86 -7.04 20.33
N ILE A 954 38.32 -6.28 21.30
CA ILE A 954 38.67 -4.87 21.53
C ILE A 954 39.51 -4.76 22.80
N PHE A 955 40.63 -4.04 22.72
CA PHE A 955 41.63 -3.95 23.79
C PHE A 955 42.00 -2.49 24.13
N THR A 956 42.48 -2.27 25.35
CA THR A 956 43.18 -1.03 25.74
C THR A 956 44.55 -0.95 25.03
N LEU A 957 45.19 0.24 25.04
CA LEU A 957 46.60 0.36 24.63
C LEU A 957 47.59 -0.44 25.51
N ALA A 958 47.18 -0.94 26.67
CA ALA A 958 47.99 -1.82 27.51
C ALA A 958 47.78 -3.32 27.21
N GLY A 959 46.79 -3.67 26.38
CA GLY A 959 46.45 -5.04 26.00
C GLY A 959 45.37 -5.69 26.87
N ASP A 960 44.71 -4.95 27.76
CA ASP A 960 43.58 -5.47 28.54
C ASP A 960 42.36 -5.66 27.61
N LEU A 961 41.69 -6.80 27.69
CA LEU A 961 40.45 -7.06 26.95
C LEU A 961 39.32 -6.18 27.50
N VAL A 962 38.63 -5.48 26.60
CA VAL A 962 37.55 -4.54 26.90
C VAL A 962 36.20 -5.17 26.56
N LYS A 963 36.10 -5.73 25.35
CA LYS A 963 34.88 -6.36 24.82
C LYS A 963 35.24 -7.40 23.76
N THR A 964 34.62 -8.57 23.85
CA THR A 964 34.49 -9.53 22.75
C THR A 964 33.11 -9.36 22.09
N LEU A 965 33.06 -9.45 20.77
CA LEU A 965 31.83 -9.49 19.96
C LEU A 965 31.97 -10.65 18.97
N GLU A 966 30.94 -11.48 18.81
CA GLU A 966 30.94 -12.61 17.88
C GLU A 966 29.88 -12.35 16.80
N LYS A 967 30.30 -12.20 15.54
CA LYS A 967 29.41 -12.10 14.38
C LYS A 967 29.16 -13.50 13.81
N THR A 968 27.90 -13.89 13.76
CA THR A 968 27.40 -15.20 13.26
C THR A 968 26.25 -15.06 12.27
N ASP A 969 25.71 -13.86 12.08
CA ASP A 969 24.79 -13.53 10.99
C ASP A 969 25.59 -13.33 9.70
N HIS A 970 25.28 -14.10 8.66
CA HIS A 970 25.97 -14.08 7.37
C HIS A 970 25.40 -13.00 6.42
N SER A 971 24.17 -12.54 6.63
CA SER A 971 23.43 -11.62 5.72
C SER A 971 23.98 -10.19 5.72
N THR A 972 24.61 -9.75 6.81
CA THR A 972 25.17 -8.40 6.94
C THR A 972 26.69 -8.37 6.87
N SER A 973 27.27 -7.32 6.29
CA SER A 973 28.71 -7.02 6.41
C SER A 973 29.02 -6.04 7.55
N ILE A 974 28.09 -5.86 8.49
CA ILE A 974 28.14 -4.85 9.55
C ILE A 974 28.06 -5.53 10.94
N MET A 975 28.65 -4.91 11.96
CA MET A 975 28.39 -5.26 13.37
C MET A 975 28.52 -4.03 14.25
N GLU A 976 27.61 -3.85 15.21
CA GLU A 976 27.65 -2.71 16.13
C GLU A 976 28.37 -2.99 17.44
N TRP A 977 28.96 -1.95 18.03
CA TRP A 977 29.41 -1.94 19.40
C TRP A 977 28.82 -0.75 20.16
N ASN A 978 28.09 -1.05 21.24
CA ASN A 978 27.43 -0.08 22.12
C ASN A 978 28.38 0.72 23.05
N LEU A 979 29.68 0.74 22.75
CA LEU A 979 30.73 1.36 23.57
C LEU A 979 30.77 0.93 25.05
N GLN A 980 30.29 -0.28 25.37
CA GLN A 980 30.39 -0.86 26.72
C GLN A 980 31.39 -2.03 26.77
N THR A 981 31.97 -2.23 27.95
CA THR A 981 32.79 -3.40 28.31
C THR A 981 31.97 -4.69 28.35
N GLU A 982 32.62 -5.85 28.56
CA GLU A 982 31.95 -7.12 28.88
C GLU A 982 31.08 -7.08 30.15
N ARG A 983 31.24 -6.05 31.00
CA ARG A 983 30.45 -5.84 32.23
C ARG A 983 29.36 -4.77 32.09
N SER A 984 29.02 -4.40 30.86
CA SER A 984 28.07 -3.31 30.51
C SER A 984 28.44 -1.92 31.05
N ILE A 985 29.67 -1.72 31.52
CA ILE A 985 30.19 -0.42 31.94
C ILE A 985 30.68 0.34 30.68
N PRO A 986 30.27 1.60 30.44
CA PRO A 986 30.78 2.42 29.34
C PRO A 986 32.31 2.54 29.33
N VAL A 987 32.92 2.57 28.14
CA VAL A 987 34.37 2.74 28.01
C VAL A 987 34.81 4.19 28.20
N ALA A 988 36.02 4.40 28.72
CA ALA A 988 36.57 5.73 28.92
C ALA A 988 37.14 6.35 27.63
N SER A 989 37.28 7.68 27.60
CA SER A 989 37.98 8.39 26.53
C SER A 989 39.42 7.91 26.36
N GLY A 990 39.79 7.46 25.16
CA GLY A 990 41.09 6.84 24.90
C GLY A 990 41.26 6.33 23.47
N ILE A 991 42.39 5.67 23.22
CA ILE A 991 42.62 4.88 22.01
C ILE A 991 42.49 3.40 22.38
N TYR A 992 41.76 2.68 21.55
CA TYR A 992 41.55 1.24 21.66
C TYR A 992 42.14 0.55 20.43
N LEU A 993 42.59 -0.69 20.62
CA LEU A 993 43.01 -1.58 19.53
C LEU A 993 41.87 -2.57 19.26
N TYR A 994 41.72 -3.00 18.01
CA TYR A 994 40.88 -4.15 17.69
C TYR A 994 41.66 -5.21 16.91
N HIS A 995 41.29 -6.47 17.14
CA HIS A 995 41.64 -7.64 16.34
C HIS A 995 40.35 -8.24 15.82
N ILE A 996 40.29 -8.53 14.52
CA ILE A 996 39.14 -9.16 13.86
C ILE A 996 39.63 -10.43 13.20
N GLU A 997 39.08 -11.56 13.63
CA GLU A 997 39.43 -12.91 13.20
C GLU A 997 38.28 -13.49 12.37
N ALA A 998 38.47 -13.56 11.05
CA ALA A 998 37.48 -14.13 10.13
C ALA A 998 37.37 -15.64 10.32
N ARG A 999 36.14 -16.15 10.20
CA ARG A 999 35.79 -17.54 10.48
C ARG A 999 34.85 -18.13 9.43
N ASN A 1000 34.85 -19.46 9.40
CA ASN A 1000 33.87 -20.32 8.72
C ASN A 1000 33.90 -21.68 9.46
N ASP A 1001 32.74 -22.21 9.84
CA ASP A 1001 32.59 -23.39 10.70
C ASP A 1001 33.47 -23.33 11.98
N GLY A 1002 33.58 -22.12 12.55
CA GLY A 1002 34.43 -21.86 13.73
C GLY A 1002 35.95 -22.01 13.50
N ARG A 1003 36.42 -22.23 12.26
CA ARG A 1003 37.84 -22.25 11.90
C ARG A 1003 38.30 -20.85 11.52
N ALA A 1004 39.46 -20.41 12.03
CA ALA A 1004 40.03 -19.12 11.66
C ALA A 1004 40.59 -19.15 10.23
N MET A 1005 40.15 -18.22 9.38
CA MET A 1005 40.52 -18.10 7.96
C MET A 1005 41.58 -17.01 7.69
N GLY A 1006 41.59 -15.98 8.53
CA GLY A 1006 42.46 -14.81 8.40
C GLY A 1006 42.17 -13.81 9.52
N SER A 1007 42.98 -12.76 9.66
CA SER A 1007 42.69 -11.71 10.63
C SER A 1007 43.35 -10.38 10.32
N THR A 1008 42.67 -9.27 10.67
CA THR A 1008 43.22 -7.91 10.61
C THR A 1008 43.26 -7.25 11.99
N THR A 1009 43.97 -6.13 12.11
CA THR A 1009 44.03 -5.31 13.33
C THR A 1009 43.97 -3.82 13.02
N GLY A 1010 43.35 -3.05 13.91
CA GLY A 1010 43.26 -1.59 13.75
C GLY A 1010 43.11 -0.84 15.06
N LYS A 1011 42.75 0.44 14.94
CA LYS A 1011 42.70 1.39 16.07
C LYS A 1011 41.42 2.22 16.02
N ILE A 1012 40.80 2.42 17.17
CA ILE A 1012 39.63 3.29 17.34
C ILE A 1012 39.99 4.37 18.36
N ALA A 1013 39.74 5.64 18.02
CA ALA A 1013 39.86 6.73 18.96
C ALA A 1013 38.46 7.12 19.47
N ILE A 1014 38.24 7.02 20.78
CA ILE A 1014 36.96 7.28 21.43
C ILE A 1014 37.11 8.48 22.34
N PHE A 1015 36.27 9.49 22.14
CA PHE A 1015 36.12 10.62 23.05
C PHE A 1015 34.72 10.58 23.65
N MET A 1016 34.62 10.35 24.95
CA MET A 1016 33.40 10.43 25.75
C MET A 1016 33.40 11.71 26.58
N GLU A 1017 32.21 12.15 26.99
CA GLU A 1017 32.05 13.17 28.01
C GLU A 1017 32.65 12.78 29.36
N LYS A 1018 32.94 13.80 30.17
CA LYS A 1018 33.63 13.62 31.45
C LYS A 1018 32.63 13.36 32.57
N GLU A 1019 32.28 12.09 32.77
CA GLU A 1019 31.61 11.63 33.98
C GLU A 1019 32.40 12.06 35.23
N ARG A 1020 31.82 13.00 35.99
CA ARG A 1020 32.24 13.32 37.35
C ARG A 1020 31.36 12.53 38.32
N LEU A 1021 31.81 11.33 38.69
CA LEU A 1021 31.39 10.70 39.95
C LEU A 1021 31.87 11.60 41.10
N ASN A 1022 31.00 12.52 41.49
CA ASN A 1022 31.27 13.59 42.45
C ASN A 1022 30.87 13.20 43.90
N PHE A 1023 30.70 11.89 44.16
CA PHE A 1023 30.43 11.32 45.47
C PHE A 1023 31.29 10.08 45.73
N PHE A 1024 32.06 10.16 46.82
CA PHE A 1024 32.77 9.10 47.56
C PHE A 1024 32.75 9.52 49.03
#